data_AF-A0AAV1BZZ4-F1
#
_entry.id   AF-A0AAV1BZZ4-F1
#
_cell.length_a   1.000
_cell.length_b   1.000
_cell.length_c   1.000
_cell.angle_alpha   90.00
_cell.angle_beta   90.00
_cell.angle_gamma   90.00
#
_symmetry.space_group_name_H-M   'P 1'
#
loop_
_entity.id
_entity.type
_entity.pdbx_description
1 polymer ?
#
loop_
_entity_poly.entity_id
_entity_poly.type
_entity_poly.pdbx_seq_one_letter_code
_entity_poly.pdbx_strand_id
1 'polypeptide(L)'
;MYTMENHNSVLGMREYALAKGATAVAVDIQETADHGEFINSKSEIDIFQHPEQRRVEKGSSREDSSGEVYNLFAFPSECNFSGLRFNLDLVKFIKEDSHKLLEASPTLRGSWMVLIDAAKGCATDPPDLSKYKADFVAISFYKIFGYPTGLGALIVRNEAAKLLKKTYFSGGTVAASIADIDFVKRREGIEEFFEDGTLSYLSIASILHGFRILSTLTTSAVNRHTTSLATYVRKALSAMRHENRNHVCALYGTDKVPFERMGPTISFNLKRPDGSWFGYREVEKLASLSRIQLRTGCFCNPGACAKNLGLSHSDLLTNLEAGHVCWDDHDLLNGKPTGAVRVSFGYMSTFEDAKKFLSFIDHSFVLHPQTQAPSTNLFEARPIFPVVEGNGRVDERYFLKSISIYPIKSCMGFSVDSWPLTSTGLLHDREWLLKSPSGEILTQKKVPDMCYITTFIDLNMGIMFVNSPRCKDKLQIELRSDLFLPRKDEVDIRTQRFEVLGYHNEVDIWFSNAIGRPCTLVRSLRPQTYGCASGKLCGDYVTKMNFANEGQFLLISEESVSNLNNRLRSSPQKGLQGQRIQIDAKRFRPNLIVSGGEPYAEDQWRSLRIGNKDFTSMGGCNRCQMINLSFQAGKVQRSSEPLSTLATYRRVKGKILFGILLRYEDSSTRNKSDTWLHAGEEIFVSRD
;
A
#
# COMPACT_ATOMS: atom_id res chain seq x y z
N MET A 1 1.70 6.28 -32.52
CA MET A 1 2.70 7.02 -31.72
C MET A 1 2.04 7.50 -30.43
N TYR A 2 2.75 7.51 -29.30
CA TYR A 2 2.19 7.99 -28.03
C TYR A 2 3.27 8.51 -27.08
N THR A 3 2.96 9.47 -26.22
CA THR A 3 3.93 9.97 -25.22
C THR A 3 4.14 8.99 -24.06
N MET A 4 5.35 9.01 -23.47
CA MET A 4 5.71 8.21 -22.29
C MET A 4 4.80 8.49 -21.07
N GLU A 5 4.18 9.66 -21.03
CA GLU A 5 3.32 10.14 -19.96
C GLU A 5 1.88 9.63 -20.01
N ASN A 6 1.51 8.88 -21.05
CA ASN A 6 0.15 8.36 -21.18
C ASN A 6 -0.22 7.37 -20.08
N HIS A 7 -1.53 7.24 -19.86
CA HIS A 7 -2.11 6.23 -18.99
C HIS A 7 -1.98 4.83 -19.60
N ASN A 8 -1.98 3.79 -18.76
CA ASN A 8 -1.99 2.38 -19.17
C ASN A 8 -3.06 2.03 -20.21
N SER A 9 -4.18 2.75 -20.25
CA SER A 9 -5.22 2.58 -21.28
C SER A 9 -4.67 2.74 -22.70
N VAL A 10 -3.78 3.72 -22.92
CA VAL A 10 -3.14 3.95 -24.24
C VAL A 10 -2.12 2.85 -24.55
N LEU A 11 -1.39 2.37 -23.54
CA LEU A 11 -0.54 1.18 -23.66
C LEU A 11 -1.37 -0.08 -23.98
N GLY A 12 -2.61 -0.16 -23.51
CA GLY A 12 -3.56 -1.21 -23.91
C GLY A 12 -3.96 -1.09 -25.38
N MET A 13 -4.25 0.12 -25.88
CA MET A 13 -4.54 0.34 -27.30
C MET A 13 -3.39 -0.09 -28.22
N ARG A 14 -2.14 0.09 -27.76
CA ARG A 14 -0.95 -0.41 -28.47
C ARG A 14 -1.06 -1.91 -28.75
N GLU A 15 -1.54 -2.71 -27.81
CA GLU A 15 -1.65 -4.16 -28.01
C GLU A 15 -2.60 -4.52 -29.16
N TYR A 16 -3.73 -3.82 -29.26
CA TYR A 16 -4.67 -3.97 -30.39
C TYR A 16 -4.03 -3.57 -31.72
N ALA A 17 -3.30 -2.45 -31.74
CA ALA A 17 -2.62 -1.98 -32.94
C ALA A 17 -1.53 -2.96 -33.40
N LEU A 18 -0.68 -3.41 -32.49
CA LEU A 18 0.39 -4.39 -32.77
C LEU A 18 -0.17 -5.72 -33.26
N ALA A 19 -1.27 -6.20 -32.68
CA ALA A 19 -1.94 -7.44 -33.11
C ALA A 19 -2.53 -7.36 -34.52
N LYS A 20 -2.74 -6.16 -35.06
CA LYS A 20 -3.21 -5.91 -36.43
C LYS A 20 -2.08 -5.50 -37.39
N GLY A 21 -0.83 -5.70 -37.00
CA GLY A 21 0.35 -5.43 -37.84
C GLY A 21 0.80 -3.97 -37.88
N ALA A 22 0.19 -3.08 -37.08
CA ALA A 22 0.65 -1.71 -36.98
C ALA A 22 1.99 -1.63 -36.23
N THR A 23 2.74 -0.55 -36.44
CA THR A 23 3.94 -0.22 -35.68
C THR A 23 3.59 0.74 -34.56
N ALA A 24 4.17 0.53 -33.37
CA ALA A 24 3.99 1.44 -32.25
C ALA A 24 5.32 2.09 -31.85
N VAL A 25 5.26 3.38 -31.52
CA VAL A 25 6.42 4.19 -31.13
C VAL A 25 6.03 5.04 -29.93
N ALA A 26 6.80 4.92 -28.86
CA ALA A 26 6.71 5.81 -27.70
C ALA A 26 7.61 7.03 -27.93
N VAL A 27 7.23 8.20 -27.45
CA VAL A 27 8.00 9.43 -27.64
C VAL A 27 8.14 10.24 -26.35
N ASP A 28 9.25 10.97 -26.26
CA ASP A 28 9.41 12.09 -25.33
C ASP A 28 9.20 13.40 -26.08
N ILE A 29 8.56 14.35 -25.41
CA ILE A 29 8.33 15.70 -25.93
C ILE A 29 9.14 16.67 -25.08
N GLN A 30 9.91 17.51 -25.76
CA GLN A 30 10.56 18.66 -25.15
C GLN A 30 10.00 19.93 -25.78
N GLU A 31 9.59 20.85 -24.93
CA GLU A 31 9.06 22.15 -25.34
C GLU A 31 10.03 23.22 -24.83
N THR A 32 10.66 23.96 -25.73
CA THR A 32 11.49 25.12 -25.37
C THR A 32 10.60 26.36 -25.34
N ALA A 33 10.48 26.97 -24.17
CA ALA A 33 9.87 28.29 -24.04
C ALA A 33 10.94 29.33 -24.35
N ASP A 34 10.76 30.08 -25.43
CA ASP A 34 11.62 31.22 -25.71
C ASP A 34 11.30 32.31 -24.68
N HIS A 35 12.27 32.63 -23.82
CA HIS A 35 12.12 33.65 -22.78
C HIS A 35 12.25 35.04 -23.42
N GLY A 36 11.19 35.53 -24.05
CA GLY A 36 11.15 36.88 -24.64
C GLY A 36 9.74 37.45 -24.77
N GLU A 37 9.57 38.71 -24.39
CA GLU A 37 8.33 39.52 -24.32
C GLU A 37 7.61 39.77 -25.66
N PHE A 38 7.73 38.90 -26.67
CA PHE A 38 7.05 39.07 -27.95
C PHE A 38 5.89 38.09 -28.11
N ILE A 39 4.68 38.65 -28.27
CA ILE A 39 3.36 38.01 -28.36
C ILE A 39 3.19 37.07 -29.58
N ASN A 40 4.27 36.68 -30.26
CA ASN A 40 4.20 35.87 -31.49
C ASN A 40 5.37 34.88 -31.69
N SER A 41 6.05 34.41 -30.64
CA SER A 41 7.06 33.35 -30.79
C SER A 41 6.40 31.96 -30.92
N LYS A 42 6.70 31.26 -32.01
CA LYS A 42 6.31 29.85 -32.19
C LYS A 42 7.06 29.01 -31.15
N SER A 43 6.35 28.25 -30.32
CA SER A 43 6.96 27.25 -29.46
C SER A 43 7.65 26.20 -30.33
N GLU A 44 8.94 25.99 -30.12
CA GLU A 44 9.66 24.90 -30.78
C GLU A 44 9.38 23.61 -30.00
N ILE A 45 8.89 22.60 -30.72
CA ILE A 45 8.48 21.31 -30.17
C ILE A 45 9.40 20.26 -30.76
N ASP A 46 10.20 19.64 -29.90
CA ASP A 46 11.07 18.53 -30.26
C ASP A 46 10.45 17.21 -29.80
N ILE A 47 10.45 16.22 -30.70
CA ILE A 47 9.93 14.88 -30.44
C ILE A 47 11.07 13.87 -30.58
N PHE A 48 11.40 13.21 -29.47
CA PHE A 48 12.41 12.16 -29.42
C PHE A 48 11.74 10.79 -29.44
N GLN A 49 12.10 9.97 -30.43
CA GLN A 49 11.48 8.66 -30.61
C GLN A 49 12.24 7.56 -29.85
N HIS A 50 11.49 6.73 -29.14
CA HIS A 50 11.99 5.46 -28.61
C HIS A 50 11.97 4.38 -29.69
N PRO A 51 12.66 3.24 -29.49
CA PRO A 51 12.68 2.15 -30.46
C PRO A 51 11.28 1.70 -30.93
N GLU A 52 11.14 1.46 -32.23
CA GLU A 52 9.91 0.96 -32.82
C GLU A 52 9.55 -0.43 -32.24
N GLN A 53 8.26 -0.63 -31.96
CA GLN A 53 7.71 -1.87 -31.44
C GLN A 53 6.87 -2.55 -32.53
N ARG A 54 7.15 -3.84 -32.79
CA ARG A 54 6.41 -4.71 -33.73
C ARG A 54 6.38 -6.14 -33.21
N ARG A 55 5.29 -6.87 -33.48
CA ARG A 55 5.14 -8.30 -33.13
C ARG A 55 5.56 -9.29 -34.25
N VAL A 56 5.91 -8.77 -35.44
CA VAL A 56 6.42 -9.46 -36.65
C VAL A 56 5.39 -10.30 -37.42
N GLU A 57 5.25 -9.99 -38.72
CA GLU A 57 5.51 -10.94 -39.82
C GLU A 57 6.49 -10.28 -40.81
N LYS A 58 7.69 -10.85 -40.97
CA LYS A 58 8.50 -10.73 -42.20
C LYS A 58 7.95 -11.81 -43.13
N GLY A 59 6.80 -11.58 -43.78
CA GLY A 59 6.13 -12.67 -44.50
C GLY A 59 5.05 -12.27 -45.49
N SER A 60 4.17 -11.32 -45.18
CA SER A 60 3.20 -10.88 -46.18
C SER A 60 3.82 -9.76 -47.02
N SER A 61 4.02 -10.03 -48.32
CA SER A 61 4.04 -8.99 -49.33
C SER A 61 2.95 -7.98 -48.99
N ARG A 62 3.32 -6.70 -48.82
CA ARG A 62 2.34 -5.62 -48.81
C ARG A 62 1.67 -5.69 -50.17
N GLU A 63 0.52 -6.35 -50.26
CA GLU A 63 -0.41 -6.05 -51.33
C GLU A 63 -0.64 -4.55 -51.25
N ASP A 64 -0.37 -3.86 -52.37
CA ASP A 64 -0.69 -2.45 -52.56
C ASP A 64 -2.20 -2.27 -52.38
N SER A 65 -2.64 -2.13 -51.14
CA SER A 65 -3.97 -1.60 -50.87
C SER A 65 -3.87 -0.11 -51.17
N SER A 66 -4.51 0.32 -52.26
CA SER A 66 -4.73 1.69 -52.70
C SER A 66 -5.50 2.59 -51.70
N GLY A 67 -5.55 2.22 -50.43
CA GLY A 67 -6.26 2.91 -49.36
C GLY A 67 -5.40 3.93 -48.63
N GLU A 68 -6.05 4.97 -48.10
CA GLU A 68 -5.40 5.96 -47.24
C GLU A 68 -4.86 5.32 -45.95
N VAL A 69 -3.59 5.58 -45.65
CA VAL A 69 -2.93 5.15 -44.40
C VAL A 69 -3.22 6.18 -43.31
N TYR A 70 -3.74 5.73 -42.18
CA TYR A 70 -4.01 6.57 -41.01
C TYR A 70 -3.06 6.25 -39.85
N ASN A 71 -2.50 7.29 -39.25
CA ASN A 71 -1.63 7.23 -38.08
C ASN A 71 -2.32 7.85 -36.87
N LEU A 72 -2.15 7.28 -35.68
CA LEU A 72 -2.70 7.84 -34.43
C LEU A 72 -1.57 8.35 -33.53
N PHE A 73 -1.70 9.59 -33.08
CA PHE A 73 -0.91 10.16 -32.00
C PHE A 73 -1.76 10.37 -30.75
N ALA A 74 -1.33 9.80 -29.62
CA ALA A 74 -2.03 9.94 -28.34
C ALA A 74 -1.14 10.61 -27.29
N PHE A 75 -1.67 11.61 -26.58
CA PHE A 75 -0.98 12.26 -25.46
C PHE A 75 -1.99 12.72 -24.40
N PRO A 76 -1.61 12.79 -23.11
CA PRO A 76 -2.48 13.30 -22.08
C PRO A 76 -2.49 14.83 -22.08
N SER A 77 -3.63 15.46 -21.86
CA SER A 77 -3.65 16.91 -21.60
C SER A 77 -3.00 17.24 -20.25
N GLU A 78 -3.09 16.33 -19.28
CA GLU A 78 -2.38 16.40 -18.00
C GLU A 78 -1.89 15.01 -17.55
N CYS A 79 -0.60 14.88 -17.27
CA CYS A 79 0.00 13.64 -16.79
C CYS A 79 -0.54 13.25 -15.40
N ASN A 80 -0.99 11.98 -15.23
CA ASN A 80 -1.47 11.49 -13.93
C ASN A 80 -0.34 11.32 -12.91
N PHE A 81 0.92 11.19 -13.37
CA PHE A 81 2.10 11.08 -12.53
C PHE A 81 2.63 12.46 -12.12
N SER A 82 3.26 13.21 -13.02
CA SER A 82 3.91 14.48 -12.68
C SER A 82 2.93 15.64 -12.47
N GLY A 83 1.74 15.58 -13.08
CA GLY A 83 0.87 16.74 -13.21
C GLY A 83 1.27 17.72 -14.31
N LEU A 84 2.29 17.39 -15.13
CA LEU A 84 2.66 18.19 -16.29
C LEU A 84 1.49 18.32 -17.27
N ARG A 85 1.19 19.53 -17.71
CA ARG A 85 0.25 19.80 -18.81
C ARG A 85 1.01 19.99 -20.12
N PHE A 86 0.58 19.27 -21.15
CA PHE A 86 1.17 19.34 -22.48
C PHE A 86 0.60 20.54 -23.26
N ASN A 87 1.41 21.16 -24.13
CA ASN A 87 0.86 22.16 -25.04
C ASN A 87 -0.09 21.51 -26.04
N LEU A 88 -1.33 22.00 -26.11
CA LEU A 88 -2.30 21.51 -27.09
C LEU A 88 -1.96 21.94 -28.53
N ASP A 89 -1.02 22.88 -28.74
CA ASP A 89 -0.44 23.16 -30.07
C ASP A 89 0.18 21.91 -30.72
N LEU A 90 0.51 20.87 -29.93
CA LEU A 90 0.86 19.53 -30.43
C LEU A 90 -0.16 18.98 -31.42
N VAL A 91 -1.46 19.27 -31.24
CA VAL A 91 -2.50 18.84 -32.18
C VAL A 91 -2.24 19.42 -33.56
N LYS A 92 -1.88 20.71 -33.63
CA LYS A 92 -1.60 21.41 -34.88
C LYS A 92 -0.29 20.89 -35.47
N PHE A 93 0.77 20.82 -34.66
CA PHE A 93 2.08 20.34 -35.07
C PHE A 93 2.01 18.94 -35.71
N ILE A 94 1.30 17.99 -35.08
CA ILE A 94 1.19 16.62 -35.58
C ILE A 94 0.37 16.52 -36.87
N LYS A 95 -0.66 17.36 -37.03
CA LYS A 95 -1.56 17.29 -38.19
C LYS A 95 -1.05 18.08 -39.40
N GLU A 96 -0.42 19.23 -39.16
CA GLU A 96 -0.03 20.18 -40.20
C GLU A 96 1.48 20.14 -40.49
N ASP A 97 2.33 19.97 -39.47
CA ASP A 97 3.80 20.02 -39.59
C ASP A 97 4.45 18.63 -39.59
N SER A 98 3.67 17.56 -39.83
CA SER A 98 4.15 16.17 -39.82
C SER A 98 5.33 15.88 -40.76
N HIS A 99 5.56 16.72 -41.78
CA HIS A 99 6.73 16.65 -42.66
C HIS A 99 8.06 16.72 -41.90
N LYS A 100 8.14 17.43 -40.76
CA LYS A 100 9.33 17.44 -39.89
C LYS A 100 9.58 16.12 -39.16
N LEU A 101 8.53 15.33 -38.92
CA LEU A 101 8.62 13.97 -38.35
C LEU A 101 8.99 12.93 -39.41
N LEU A 102 8.71 13.22 -40.68
CA LEU A 102 8.79 12.30 -41.82
C LEU A 102 10.21 12.10 -42.37
N GLU A 103 11.18 12.96 -42.03
CA GLU A 103 12.59 12.77 -42.42
C GLU A 103 13.25 11.58 -41.67
N ALA A 104 12.63 11.08 -40.59
CA ALA A 104 13.22 10.07 -39.72
C ALA A 104 12.83 8.60 -40.00
N SER A 105 11.69 8.30 -40.67
CA SER A 105 11.32 6.92 -40.97
C SER A 105 10.22 6.75 -42.05
N PRO A 106 10.36 5.81 -43.01
CA PRO A 106 9.31 5.51 -44.01
C PRO A 106 8.01 4.93 -43.43
N THR A 107 7.97 4.63 -42.12
CA THR A 107 6.81 4.07 -41.40
C THR A 107 5.80 5.13 -40.97
N LEU A 108 6.13 6.42 -41.08
CA LEU A 108 5.34 7.55 -40.57
C LEU A 108 4.50 8.26 -41.65
N ARG A 109 4.55 7.78 -42.91
CA ARG A 109 3.74 8.32 -44.02
C ARG A 109 2.25 8.03 -43.80
N GLY A 110 1.39 8.98 -44.13
CA GLY A 110 -0.07 8.87 -44.00
C GLY A 110 -0.69 10.03 -43.22
N SER A 111 -2.02 10.03 -43.13
CA SER A 111 -2.82 11.05 -42.46
C SER A 111 -2.77 10.88 -40.94
N TRP A 112 -2.40 11.93 -40.21
CA TRP A 112 -2.27 11.89 -38.76
C TRP A 112 -3.57 12.29 -38.06
N MET A 113 -3.99 11.44 -37.13
CA MET A 113 -5.09 11.67 -36.20
C MET A 113 -4.56 11.88 -34.79
N VAL A 114 -5.23 12.73 -34.02
CA VAL A 114 -4.81 13.07 -32.66
C VAL A 114 -5.88 12.72 -31.63
N LEU A 115 -5.48 11.93 -30.63
CA LEU A 115 -6.23 11.63 -29.42
C LEU A 115 -5.64 12.40 -28.24
N ILE A 116 -6.46 13.26 -27.64
CA ILE A 116 -6.15 13.88 -26.35
C ILE A 116 -6.76 13.02 -25.24
N ASP A 117 -5.93 12.41 -24.39
CA ASP A 117 -6.39 11.86 -23.11
C ASP A 117 -6.61 13.02 -22.13
N ALA A 118 -7.83 13.56 -22.13
CA ALA A 118 -8.26 14.64 -21.27
C ALA A 118 -8.93 14.16 -19.97
N ALA A 119 -8.84 12.85 -19.66
CA ALA A 119 -9.55 12.25 -18.55
C ALA A 119 -9.22 12.94 -17.22
N LYS A 120 -7.98 13.42 -17.05
CA LYS A 120 -7.56 14.20 -15.89
C LYS A 120 -7.66 15.72 -16.12
N GLY A 121 -7.08 16.21 -17.21
CA GLY A 121 -6.95 17.66 -17.44
C GLY A 121 -8.28 18.39 -17.52
N CYS A 122 -9.37 17.75 -18.01
CA CYS A 122 -10.71 18.36 -18.08
C CYS A 122 -11.24 18.88 -16.75
N ALA A 123 -10.78 18.37 -15.61
CA ALA A 123 -11.21 18.84 -14.30
C ALA A 123 -10.80 20.29 -14.01
N THR A 124 -9.72 20.76 -14.63
CA THR A 124 -9.15 22.09 -14.37
C THR A 124 -8.86 22.90 -15.62
N ASP A 125 -8.63 22.25 -16.76
CA ASP A 125 -8.17 22.89 -17.99
C ASP A 125 -8.63 22.07 -19.20
N PRO A 126 -9.94 22.08 -19.52
CA PRO A 126 -10.50 21.32 -20.62
C PRO A 126 -9.98 21.85 -21.97
N PRO A 127 -9.70 20.97 -22.94
CA PRO A 127 -9.21 21.39 -24.24
C PRO A 127 -10.27 22.20 -25.01
N ASP A 128 -9.88 23.35 -25.56
CA ASP A 128 -10.71 24.13 -26.46
C ASP A 128 -10.63 23.56 -27.88
N LEU A 129 -11.68 22.83 -28.29
CA LEU A 129 -11.74 22.17 -29.60
C LEU A 129 -12.04 23.12 -30.76
N SER A 130 -12.43 24.37 -30.48
CA SER A 130 -12.53 25.41 -31.52
C SER A 130 -11.13 25.85 -31.97
N LYS A 131 -10.18 25.89 -31.04
CA LYS A 131 -8.76 26.21 -31.28
C LYS A 131 -7.96 24.97 -31.70
N TYR A 132 -8.12 23.88 -30.97
CA TYR A 132 -7.33 22.65 -31.13
C TYR A 132 -8.15 21.54 -31.77
N LYS A 133 -7.97 21.37 -33.08
CA LYS A 133 -8.76 20.48 -33.93
C LYS A 133 -8.37 19.00 -33.78
N ALA A 134 -8.45 18.46 -32.56
CA ALA A 134 -8.25 17.05 -32.27
C ALA A 134 -9.35 16.19 -32.92
N ASP A 135 -9.04 14.91 -33.13
CA ASP A 135 -9.96 13.93 -33.73
C ASP A 135 -10.71 13.16 -32.65
N PHE A 136 -10.05 12.92 -31.51
CA PHE A 136 -10.58 12.21 -30.38
C PHE A 136 -10.23 12.89 -29.05
N VAL A 137 -11.17 12.94 -28.10
CA VAL A 137 -10.92 13.41 -26.73
C VAL A 137 -11.56 12.46 -25.73
N ALA A 138 -10.74 11.84 -24.89
CA ALA A 138 -11.23 10.96 -23.83
C ALA A 138 -11.47 11.75 -22.53
N ILE A 139 -12.62 11.52 -21.89
CA ILE A 139 -13.09 12.23 -20.69
C ILE A 139 -13.51 11.23 -19.61
N SER A 140 -13.26 11.57 -18.34
CA SER A 140 -13.63 10.76 -17.18
C SER A 140 -14.41 11.59 -16.16
N PHE A 141 -15.71 11.33 -16.00
CA PHE A 141 -16.58 12.18 -15.17
C PHE A 141 -16.24 12.12 -13.68
N TYR A 142 -15.89 10.95 -13.15
CA TYR A 142 -15.48 10.83 -11.74
C TYR A 142 -14.21 11.64 -11.42
N LYS A 143 -13.34 11.90 -12.41
CA LYS A 143 -12.13 12.72 -12.21
C LYS A 143 -12.47 14.21 -12.18
N ILE A 144 -13.56 14.61 -12.84
CA ILE A 144 -14.02 16.00 -12.89
C ILE A 144 -14.77 16.38 -11.60
N PHE A 145 -15.72 15.54 -11.15
CA PHE A 145 -16.57 15.87 -9.98
C PHE A 145 -16.80 14.73 -8.98
N GLY A 146 -16.06 13.61 -9.08
CA GLY A 146 -15.97 12.59 -8.01
C GLY A 146 -16.89 11.37 -8.14
N TYR A 147 -17.97 11.47 -8.92
CA TYR A 147 -18.97 10.40 -9.12
C TYR A 147 -19.69 10.61 -10.45
N PRO A 148 -20.16 9.58 -11.19
CA PRO A 148 -20.05 8.14 -10.91
C PRO A 148 -18.73 7.55 -11.41
N THR A 149 -18.22 6.55 -10.70
CA THR A 149 -17.08 5.75 -11.17
C THR A 149 -17.50 4.85 -12.33
N GLY A 150 -16.57 4.61 -13.27
CA GLY A 150 -16.81 3.74 -14.43
C GLY A 150 -17.54 4.38 -15.62
N LEU A 151 -17.91 5.67 -15.54
CA LEU A 151 -18.52 6.40 -16.65
C LEU A 151 -17.58 7.49 -17.19
N GLY A 152 -17.49 7.58 -18.51
CA GLY A 152 -16.73 8.59 -19.24
C GLY A 152 -17.37 8.90 -20.58
N ALA A 153 -16.70 9.71 -21.39
CA ALA A 153 -17.13 10.02 -22.75
C ALA A 153 -15.92 10.05 -23.69
N LEU A 154 -16.15 9.65 -24.93
CA LEU A 154 -15.22 9.86 -26.03
C LEU A 154 -15.85 10.86 -27.00
N ILE A 155 -15.30 12.06 -27.08
CA ILE A 155 -15.70 13.03 -28.10
C ILE A 155 -14.97 12.66 -29.38
N VAL A 156 -15.72 12.49 -30.46
CA VAL A 156 -15.20 12.09 -31.77
C VAL A 156 -15.58 13.14 -32.80
N ARG A 157 -14.63 13.55 -33.63
CA ARG A 157 -14.90 14.39 -34.81
C ARG A 157 -15.73 13.60 -35.82
N ASN A 158 -16.79 14.20 -36.38
CA ASN A 158 -17.69 13.52 -37.32
C ASN A 158 -16.99 12.80 -38.48
N GLU A 159 -15.94 13.40 -39.06
CA GLU A 159 -15.16 12.75 -40.13
C GLU A 159 -14.34 11.56 -39.62
N ALA A 160 -13.79 11.66 -38.41
CA ALA A 160 -13.05 10.56 -37.76
C ALA A 160 -13.97 9.41 -37.32
N ALA A 161 -15.24 9.72 -36.99
CA ALA A 161 -16.22 8.73 -36.57
C ALA A 161 -16.46 7.65 -37.64
N LYS A 162 -16.43 8.04 -38.93
CA LYS A 162 -16.59 7.14 -40.08
C LYS A 162 -15.46 6.10 -40.20
N LEU A 163 -14.32 6.36 -39.57
CA LEU A 163 -13.15 5.48 -39.59
C LEU A 163 -13.17 4.44 -38.45
N LEU A 164 -13.99 4.66 -37.42
CA LEU A 164 -14.04 3.77 -36.27
C LEU A 164 -14.68 2.44 -36.64
N LYS A 165 -14.00 1.34 -36.30
CA LYS A 165 -14.46 -0.03 -36.56
C LYS A 165 -14.52 -0.80 -35.26
N LYS A 166 -15.65 -1.44 -34.99
CA LYS A 166 -15.81 -2.35 -33.85
C LYS A 166 -15.60 -3.79 -34.28
N THR A 167 -14.72 -4.49 -33.57
CA THR A 167 -14.26 -5.86 -33.90
C THR A 167 -15.18 -6.97 -33.39
N TYR A 168 -16.13 -6.64 -32.53
CA TYR A 168 -17.14 -7.57 -32.01
C TYR A 168 -18.48 -6.86 -31.89
N PHE A 169 -19.54 -7.60 -31.58
CA PHE A 169 -20.84 -7.03 -31.26
C PHE A 169 -21.31 -7.53 -29.90
N SER A 170 -22.18 -6.77 -29.26
CA SER A 170 -22.86 -7.17 -28.03
C SER A 170 -24.32 -6.74 -28.09
N GLY A 171 -25.11 -7.16 -27.09
CA GLY A 171 -26.47 -6.64 -26.91
C GLY A 171 -26.47 -5.11 -26.87
N GLY A 172 -27.51 -4.47 -27.41
CA GLY A 172 -27.55 -3.00 -27.54
C GLY A 172 -26.94 -2.47 -28.84
N THR A 173 -25.91 -3.12 -29.41
CA THR A 173 -25.23 -2.63 -30.63
C THR A 173 -25.68 -3.30 -31.93
N VAL A 174 -26.51 -4.34 -31.81
CA VAL A 174 -27.10 -5.07 -32.93
C VAL A 174 -28.60 -4.87 -32.99
N ALA A 175 -29.13 -4.81 -34.21
CA ALA A 175 -30.54 -4.86 -34.49
C ALA A 175 -31.03 -6.31 -34.63
N ALA A 176 -30.21 -7.19 -35.20
CA ALA A 176 -30.48 -8.61 -35.31
C ALA A 176 -29.19 -9.42 -35.43
N SER A 177 -29.21 -10.65 -34.93
CA SER A 177 -28.18 -11.67 -35.17
C SER A 177 -28.85 -13.03 -35.21
N ILE A 178 -28.31 -13.96 -36.00
CA ILE A 178 -28.82 -15.33 -36.07
C ILE A 178 -27.75 -16.25 -35.45
N ALA A 179 -28.18 -17.24 -34.66
CA ALA A 179 -27.26 -18.00 -33.80
C ALA A 179 -26.51 -19.12 -34.53
N ASP A 180 -27.11 -19.71 -35.55
CA ASP A 180 -26.62 -20.87 -36.30
C ASP A 180 -26.01 -20.52 -37.66
N ILE A 181 -26.00 -19.23 -38.03
CA ILE A 181 -25.33 -18.71 -39.23
C ILE A 181 -24.59 -17.41 -38.93
N ASP A 182 -23.57 -17.10 -39.73
CA ASP A 182 -22.81 -15.85 -39.63
C ASP A 182 -23.60 -14.67 -40.23
N PHE A 183 -24.66 -14.26 -39.51
CA PHE A 183 -25.47 -13.10 -39.86
C PHE A 183 -25.57 -12.14 -38.69
N VAL A 184 -25.22 -10.87 -38.95
CA VAL A 184 -25.38 -9.77 -38.01
C VAL A 184 -25.84 -8.50 -38.73
N LYS A 185 -26.93 -7.89 -38.24
CA LYS A 185 -27.36 -6.54 -38.61
C LYS A 185 -27.06 -5.61 -37.44
N ARG A 186 -26.11 -4.69 -37.63
CA ARG A 186 -25.73 -3.69 -36.62
C ARG A 186 -26.68 -2.49 -36.65
N ARG A 187 -26.76 -1.75 -35.55
CA ARG A 187 -27.45 -0.45 -35.53
C ARG A 187 -26.67 0.60 -36.33
N GLU A 188 -27.38 1.59 -36.86
CA GLU A 188 -26.83 2.59 -37.79
C GLU A 188 -26.23 3.82 -37.09
N GLY A 189 -26.74 4.18 -35.91
CA GLY A 189 -26.20 5.28 -35.10
C GLY A 189 -24.77 5.00 -34.65
N ILE A 190 -23.88 5.99 -34.77
CA ILE A 190 -22.47 5.83 -34.36
C ILE A 190 -22.36 5.56 -32.86
N GLU A 191 -23.17 6.25 -32.05
CA GLU A 191 -23.27 6.08 -30.60
C GLU A 191 -23.76 4.67 -30.25
N GLU A 192 -24.87 4.24 -30.86
CA GLU A 192 -25.45 2.92 -30.62
C GLU A 192 -24.49 1.78 -31.03
N PHE A 193 -23.64 2.03 -32.02
CA PHE A 193 -22.66 1.05 -32.48
C PHE A 193 -21.56 0.78 -31.43
N PHE A 194 -21.23 1.77 -30.58
CA PHE A 194 -20.15 1.67 -29.58
C PHE A 194 -20.65 1.54 -28.13
N GLU A 195 -21.95 1.71 -27.89
CA GLU A 195 -22.56 1.60 -26.55
C GLU A 195 -23.03 0.17 -26.25
N ASP A 196 -22.15 -0.62 -25.63
CA ASP A 196 -22.44 -2.01 -25.26
C ASP A 196 -23.49 -2.13 -24.16
N GLY A 197 -24.46 -3.02 -24.38
CA GLY A 197 -25.48 -3.39 -23.42
C GLY A 197 -26.51 -2.31 -23.14
N THR A 198 -27.14 -2.43 -21.97
CA THR A 198 -28.00 -1.36 -21.44
C THR A 198 -27.12 -0.34 -20.75
N LEU A 199 -27.16 0.91 -21.20
CA LEU A 199 -26.45 2.01 -20.56
C LEU A 199 -26.86 2.19 -19.10
N SER A 200 -25.92 2.62 -18.26
CA SER A 200 -26.20 2.94 -16.86
C SER A 200 -26.93 4.29 -16.76
N TYR A 201 -28.24 4.29 -17.06
CA TYR A 201 -29.08 5.48 -17.08
C TYR A 201 -29.10 6.22 -15.73
N LEU A 202 -29.00 5.51 -14.59
CA LEU A 202 -28.87 6.15 -13.27
C LEU A 202 -27.53 6.89 -13.11
N SER A 203 -26.43 6.27 -13.54
CA SER A 203 -25.12 6.93 -13.54
C SER A 203 -25.10 8.12 -14.48
N ILE A 204 -25.66 7.98 -15.69
CA ILE A 204 -25.76 9.07 -16.67
C ILE A 204 -26.60 10.21 -16.10
N ALA A 205 -27.78 9.95 -15.53
CA ALA A 205 -28.62 10.98 -14.91
C ALA A 205 -27.88 11.73 -13.78
N SER A 206 -27.05 11.02 -13.01
CA SER A 206 -26.30 11.62 -11.90
C SER A 206 -25.27 12.67 -12.34
N ILE A 207 -24.74 12.60 -13.56
CA ILE A 207 -23.72 13.55 -14.05
C ILE A 207 -24.25 14.99 -14.12
N LEU A 208 -25.57 15.17 -14.26
CA LEU A 208 -26.22 16.47 -14.27
C LEU A 208 -25.93 17.27 -12.99
N HIS A 209 -25.87 16.58 -11.84
CA HIS A 209 -25.52 17.23 -10.57
C HIS A 209 -24.06 17.70 -10.57
N GLY A 210 -23.14 16.89 -11.11
CA GLY A 210 -21.74 17.27 -11.28
C GLY A 210 -21.56 18.50 -12.15
N PHE A 211 -22.25 18.55 -13.30
CA PHE A 211 -22.21 19.72 -14.18
C PHE A 211 -22.83 20.98 -13.55
N ARG A 212 -23.89 20.85 -12.75
CA ARG A 212 -24.46 21.99 -11.98
C ARG A 212 -23.48 22.54 -10.94
N ILE A 213 -22.72 21.67 -10.28
CA ILE A 213 -21.66 22.11 -9.35
C ILE A 213 -20.57 22.86 -10.13
N LEU A 214 -20.12 22.30 -11.26
CA LEU A 214 -19.11 22.96 -12.09
C LEU A 214 -19.58 24.28 -12.68
N SER A 215 -20.84 24.42 -13.08
CA SER A 215 -21.36 25.69 -13.59
C SER A 215 -21.39 26.76 -12.49
N THR A 216 -21.61 26.35 -11.24
CA THR A 216 -21.61 27.25 -10.07
C THR A 216 -20.19 27.69 -9.70
N LEU A 217 -19.24 26.75 -9.65
CA LEU A 217 -17.85 27.05 -9.28
C LEU A 217 -17.06 27.68 -10.43
N THR A 218 -17.41 27.34 -11.68
CA THR A 218 -16.65 27.60 -12.92
C THR A 218 -15.29 26.90 -12.98
N THR A 219 -14.93 26.40 -14.16
CA THR A 219 -13.65 25.72 -14.37
C THR A 219 -12.44 26.63 -14.10
N SER A 220 -12.55 27.93 -14.44
CA SER A 220 -11.48 28.91 -14.21
C SER A 220 -11.20 29.12 -12.72
N ALA A 221 -12.25 29.22 -11.87
CA ALA A 221 -12.03 29.38 -10.44
C ALA A 221 -11.43 28.11 -9.82
N VAL A 222 -11.89 26.93 -10.24
CA VAL A 222 -11.32 25.64 -9.82
C VAL A 222 -9.85 25.55 -10.21
N ASN A 223 -9.49 25.93 -11.43
CA ASN A 223 -8.10 25.97 -11.89
C ASN A 223 -7.23 26.87 -11.01
N ARG A 224 -7.64 28.14 -10.79
CA ARG A 224 -6.90 29.09 -9.96
C ARG A 224 -6.71 28.56 -8.54
N HIS A 225 -7.78 28.12 -7.89
CA HIS A 225 -7.77 27.60 -6.52
C HIS A 225 -6.81 26.42 -6.36
N THR A 226 -6.97 25.40 -7.20
CA THR A 226 -6.17 24.18 -7.12
C THR A 226 -4.71 24.42 -7.50
N THR A 227 -4.45 25.35 -8.42
CA THR A 227 -3.09 25.80 -8.77
C THR A 227 -2.43 26.55 -7.61
N SER A 228 -3.16 27.39 -6.88
CA SER A 228 -2.63 28.08 -5.69
C SER A 228 -2.24 27.08 -4.59
N LEU A 229 -3.09 26.10 -4.29
CA LEU A 229 -2.79 25.04 -3.32
C LEU A 229 -1.57 24.22 -3.74
N ALA A 230 -1.53 23.78 -5.00
CA ALA A 230 -0.42 22.99 -5.50
C ALA A 230 0.90 23.79 -5.49
N THR A 231 0.86 25.06 -5.86
CA THR A 231 2.03 25.95 -5.83
C THR A 231 2.53 26.18 -4.41
N TYR A 232 1.62 26.41 -3.45
CA TYR A 232 1.96 26.56 -2.04
C TYR A 232 2.69 25.32 -1.51
N VAL A 233 2.15 24.13 -1.76
CA VAL A 233 2.75 22.87 -1.29
C VAL A 233 4.06 22.56 -2.03
N ARG A 234 4.16 22.79 -3.34
CA ARG A 234 5.43 22.62 -4.07
C ARG A 234 6.52 23.49 -3.48
N LYS A 235 6.27 24.79 -3.30
CA LYS A 235 7.24 25.72 -2.72
C LYS A 235 7.67 25.28 -1.33
N ALA A 236 6.74 24.86 -0.48
CA ALA A 236 7.05 24.38 0.87
C ALA A 236 7.89 23.09 0.84
N LEU A 237 7.49 22.06 0.09
CA LEU A 237 8.25 20.80 -0.02
C LEU A 237 9.65 21.03 -0.62
N SER A 238 9.77 21.87 -1.66
CA SER A 238 11.05 22.25 -2.26
C SER A 238 11.96 23.01 -1.31
N ALA A 239 11.42 23.68 -0.28
CA ALA A 239 12.18 24.44 0.71
C ALA A 239 12.57 23.61 1.95
N MET A 240 11.94 22.45 2.18
CA MET A 240 12.24 21.60 3.35
C MET A 240 13.65 21.01 3.26
N ARG A 241 14.41 21.18 4.35
CA ARG A 241 15.77 20.65 4.53
C ARG A 241 15.88 19.93 5.87
N HIS A 242 16.68 18.88 5.91
CA HIS A 242 17.16 18.32 7.17
C HIS A 242 18.18 19.27 7.80
N GLU A 243 18.52 19.04 9.06
CA GLU A 243 19.57 19.77 9.79
C GLU A 243 20.90 19.86 9.02
N ASN A 244 21.30 18.78 8.33
CA ASN A 244 22.51 18.75 7.51
C ASN A 244 22.39 19.49 6.16
N ARG A 245 21.33 20.29 5.98
CA ARG A 245 21.00 21.05 4.77
C ARG A 245 20.68 20.21 3.53
N ASN A 246 20.59 18.88 3.64
CA ASN A 246 20.11 18.04 2.54
C ASN A 246 18.61 18.22 2.34
N HIS A 247 18.17 18.12 1.08
CA HIS A 247 16.76 18.18 0.71
C HIS A 247 15.98 16.98 1.27
N VAL A 248 14.84 17.28 1.90
CA VAL A 248 13.92 16.24 2.42
C VAL A 248 13.08 15.64 1.30
N CYS A 249 12.67 16.46 0.32
CA CYS A 249 11.80 16.06 -0.77
C CYS A 249 12.52 16.10 -2.12
N ALA A 250 12.35 15.06 -2.92
CA ALA A 250 12.64 15.07 -4.35
C ALA A 250 11.31 15.15 -5.12
N LEU A 251 11.03 16.32 -5.70
CA LEU A 251 9.82 16.52 -6.51
C LEU A 251 10.05 16.02 -7.94
N TYR A 252 8.99 15.49 -8.56
CA TYR A 252 9.01 14.99 -9.93
C TYR A 252 8.24 15.90 -10.88
N GLY A 253 8.74 16.05 -12.10
CA GLY A 253 8.14 16.88 -13.16
C GLY A 253 8.29 18.39 -12.97
N THR A 254 9.12 18.85 -12.04
CA THR A 254 9.38 20.29 -11.81
C THR A 254 10.60 20.82 -12.58
N ASP A 255 11.38 19.95 -13.20
CA ASP A 255 12.63 20.34 -13.84
C ASP A 255 12.33 21.10 -15.14
N LYS A 256 12.76 22.37 -15.18
CA LYS A 256 12.73 23.25 -16.36
C LYS A 256 11.34 23.70 -16.83
N VAL A 257 10.28 23.46 -16.06
CA VAL A 257 8.91 23.86 -16.45
C VAL A 257 8.30 24.83 -15.41
N PRO A 258 7.78 26.00 -15.83
CA PRO A 258 7.07 26.92 -14.94
C PRO A 258 5.88 26.24 -14.25
N PHE A 259 5.63 26.58 -12.99
CA PHE A 259 4.51 26.00 -12.22
C PHE A 259 3.13 26.25 -12.85
N GLU A 260 3.00 27.24 -13.71
CA GLU A 260 1.80 27.56 -14.49
C GLU A 260 1.43 26.46 -15.49
N ARG A 261 2.39 25.64 -15.95
CA ARG A 261 2.15 24.50 -16.84
C ARG A 261 1.94 23.19 -16.09
N MET A 262 1.78 23.26 -14.76
CA MET A 262 1.57 22.11 -13.90
C MET A 262 0.15 22.14 -13.34
N GLY A 263 -0.59 21.04 -13.52
CA GLY A 263 -1.89 20.82 -12.89
C GLY A 263 -1.80 20.65 -11.38
N PRO A 264 -2.90 20.33 -10.69
CA PRO A 264 -2.96 20.36 -9.22
C PRO A 264 -2.37 19.11 -8.54
N THR A 265 -1.46 18.42 -9.22
CA THR A 265 -0.82 17.20 -8.76
C THR A 265 0.65 17.45 -8.42
N ILE A 266 1.09 16.84 -7.33
CA ILE A 266 2.48 16.87 -6.87
C ILE A 266 2.88 15.44 -6.58
N SER A 267 3.88 14.96 -7.32
CA SER A 267 4.51 13.66 -7.08
C SER A 267 5.92 13.87 -6.55
N PHE A 268 6.27 13.11 -5.52
CA PHE A 268 7.56 13.26 -4.85
C PHE A 268 7.95 11.97 -4.12
N ASN A 269 9.22 11.88 -3.77
CA ASN A 269 9.74 10.93 -2.78
C ASN A 269 10.52 11.66 -1.70
N LEU A 270 10.65 11.03 -0.54
CA LEU A 270 11.33 11.61 0.62
C LEU A 270 12.71 10.98 0.80
N LYS A 271 13.69 11.81 1.12
CA LYS A 271 15.06 11.39 1.43
C LYS A 271 15.29 11.43 2.94
N ARG A 272 16.22 10.60 3.40
CA ARG A 272 16.80 10.62 4.73
C ARG A 272 17.98 11.61 4.78
N PRO A 273 18.46 11.98 5.98
CA PRO A 273 19.65 12.83 6.09
C PRO A 273 20.88 12.30 5.34
N ASP A 274 21.07 10.97 5.30
CA ASP A 274 22.16 10.29 4.59
C ASP A 274 21.99 10.23 3.06
N GLY A 275 20.88 10.77 2.53
CA GLY A 275 20.54 10.76 1.11
C GLY A 275 19.80 9.51 0.62
N SER A 276 19.65 8.47 1.46
CA SER A 276 18.84 7.29 1.15
C SER A 276 17.35 7.62 1.12
N TRP A 277 16.52 6.73 0.55
CA TRP A 277 15.09 7.00 0.35
C TRP A 277 14.22 6.43 1.47
N PHE A 278 13.24 7.21 1.93
CA PHE A 278 12.07 6.64 2.60
C PHE A 278 11.20 5.92 1.58
N GLY A 279 10.77 4.69 1.91
CA GLY A 279 9.87 3.94 1.05
C GLY A 279 8.48 4.57 1.03
N TYR A 280 7.80 4.62 -0.12
CA TYR A 280 6.48 5.26 -0.20
C TYR A 280 5.42 4.55 0.66
N ARG A 281 5.57 3.26 0.99
CA ARG A 281 4.70 2.53 1.93
C ARG A 281 4.91 2.96 3.37
N GLU A 282 6.16 3.25 3.75
CA GLU A 282 6.46 3.86 5.05
C GLU A 282 5.75 5.21 5.18
N VAL A 283 5.81 6.04 4.12
CA VAL A 283 5.13 7.33 4.08
C VAL A 283 3.61 7.16 4.17
N GLU A 284 3.02 6.24 3.42
CA GLU A 284 1.58 5.94 3.43
C GLU A 284 1.09 5.46 4.81
N LYS A 285 1.85 4.58 5.47
CA LYS A 285 1.52 4.06 6.81
C LYS A 285 1.55 5.16 7.86
N LEU A 286 2.57 6.02 7.84
CA LEU A 286 2.68 7.15 8.76
C LEU A 286 1.61 8.20 8.51
N ALA A 287 1.33 8.52 7.23
CA ALA A 287 0.25 9.43 6.87
C ALA A 287 -1.10 8.92 7.40
N SER A 288 -1.35 7.61 7.27
CA SER A 288 -2.56 6.98 7.81
C SER A 288 -2.69 7.12 9.33
N LEU A 289 -1.57 7.04 10.07
CA LEU A 289 -1.55 7.30 11.53
C LEU A 289 -1.86 8.76 11.85
N SER A 290 -1.44 9.69 10.99
CA SER A 290 -1.77 11.11 11.07
C SER A 290 -3.13 11.47 10.46
N ARG A 291 -3.96 10.48 10.12
CA ARG A 291 -5.29 10.65 9.48
C ARG A 291 -5.22 11.39 8.14
N ILE A 292 -4.22 11.07 7.34
CA ILE A 292 -4.03 11.54 5.97
C ILE A 292 -3.98 10.31 5.05
N GLN A 293 -4.79 10.30 4.01
CA GLN A 293 -4.78 9.24 3.01
C GLN A 293 -4.00 9.72 1.78
N LEU A 294 -2.90 9.03 1.46
CA LEU A 294 -2.06 9.34 0.32
C LEU A 294 -2.22 8.29 -0.77
N ARG A 295 -1.94 8.67 -2.02
CA ARG A 295 -1.82 7.73 -3.12
C ARG A 295 -0.35 7.45 -3.38
N THR A 296 0.01 6.19 -3.57
CA THR A 296 1.39 5.75 -3.79
C THR A 296 1.52 4.84 -5.02
N GLY A 297 2.75 4.64 -5.50
CA GLY A 297 3.08 3.80 -6.67
C GLY A 297 3.29 4.59 -7.96
N CYS A 298 3.02 3.98 -9.11
CA CYS A 298 3.20 4.60 -10.44
C CYS A 298 1.93 5.24 -11.03
N PHE A 299 0.82 5.29 -10.29
CA PHE A 299 -0.45 5.95 -10.67
C PHE A 299 -1.02 5.57 -12.04
N CYS A 300 -0.76 4.35 -12.49
CA CYS A 300 -1.15 3.82 -13.81
C CYS A 300 -0.44 4.51 -15.01
N ASN A 301 0.70 5.16 -14.76
CA ASN A 301 1.54 5.83 -15.75
C ASN A 301 2.99 5.30 -15.65
N PRO A 302 3.25 4.06 -16.08
CA PRO A 302 4.54 3.39 -15.88
C PRO A 302 5.68 4.08 -16.64
N GLY A 303 5.44 4.61 -17.84
CA GLY A 303 6.44 5.35 -18.60
C GLY A 303 6.89 6.63 -17.88
N ALA A 304 5.93 7.45 -17.44
CA ALA A 304 6.21 8.62 -16.60
C ALA A 304 6.93 8.26 -15.30
N CYS A 305 6.51 7.17 -14.65
CA CYS A 305 7.09 6.67 -13.41
C CYS A 305 8.57 6.32 -13.62
N ALA A 306 8.87 5.47 -14.60
CA ALA A 306 10.24 5.06 -14.92
C ALA A 306 11.13 6.25 -15.29
N LYS A 307 10.62 7.15 -16.15
CA LYS A 307 11.32 8.37 -16.56
C LYS A 307 11.69 9.27 -15.38
N ASN A 308 10.73 9.58 -14.50
CA ASN A 308 10.97 10.48 -13.37
C ASN A 308 11.79 9.84 -12.24
N LEU A 309 11.76 8.51 -12.11
CA LEU A 309 12.55 7.77 -11.12
C LEU A 309 13.95 7.39 -11.63
N GLY A 310 14.25 7.59 -12.91
CA GLY A 310 15.52 7.18 -13.52
C GLY A 310 15.69 5.66 -13.56
N LEU A 311 14.59 4.92 -13.77
CA LEU A 311 14.60 3.47 -13.89
C LEU A 311 14.82 3.05 -15.35
N SER A 312 15.86 2.25 -15.59
CA SER A 312 16.13 1.64 -16.90
C SER A 312 15.21 0.46 -17.19
N HIS A 313 15.13 0.00 -18.44
CA HIS A 313 14.42 -1.24 -18.79
C HIS A 313 14.97 -2.45 -18.00
N SER A 314 16.29 -2.50 -17.79
CA SER A 314 16.92 -3.55 -16.98
C SER A 314 16.46 -3.49 -15.53
N ASP A 315 16.45 -2.30 -14.91
CA ASP A 315 15.94 -2.13 -13.54
C ASP A 315 14.50 -2.65 -13.43
N LEU A 316 13.63 -2.35 -14.41
CA LEU A 316 12.23 -2.77 -14.40
C LEU A 316 12.07 -4.30 -14.53
N LEU A 317 12.86 -4.94 -15.39
CA LEU A 317 12.86 -6.40 -15.57
C LEU A 317 13.39 -7.11 -14.32
N THR A 318 14.52 -6.65 -13.76
CA THR A 318 15.08 -7.20 -12.52
C THR A 318 14.13 -7.02 -11.34
N ASN A 319 13.43 -5.88 -11.26
CA ASN A 319 12.42 -5.67 -10.23
C ASN A 319 11.29 -6.70 -10.37
N LEU A 320 10.79 -6.95 -11.59
CA LEU A 320 9.75 -7.94 -11.84
C LEU A 320 10.21 -9.36 -11.50
N GLU A 321 11.44 -9.73 -11.87
CA GLU A 321 12.06 -11.02 -11.50
C GLU A 321 12.21 -11.19 -9.98
N ALA A 322 12.45 -10.09 -9.26
CA ALA A 322 12.43 -10.04 -7.80
C ALA A 322 10.99 -10.08 -7.20
N GLY A 323 9.98 -10.31 -8.03
CA GLY A 323 8.57 -10.41 -7.66
C GLY A 323 7.85 -9.07 -7.55
N HIS A 324 8.44 -7.97 -8.05
CA HIS A 324 7.82 -6.65 -7.92
C HIS A 324 6.60 -6.50 -8.82
N VAL A 325 5.48 -6.08 -8.23
CA VAL A 325 4.26 -5.67 -8.91
C VAL A 325 3.76 -4.33 -8.36
N CYS A 326 2.99 -3.59 -9.15
CA CYS A 326 2.54 -2.23 -8.81
C CYS A 326 1.78 -2.08 -7.47
N TRP A 327 1.35 -3.18 -6.85
CA TRP A 327 0.55 -3.20 -5.62
C TRP A 327 1.20 -3.98 -4.46
N ASP A 328 2.46 -4.36 -4.57
CA ASP A 328 3.15 -5.06 -3.47
C ASP A 328 3.70 -4.11 -2.38
N ASP A 329 4.49 -4.69 -1.47
CA ASP A 329 5.18 -4.00 -0.37
C ASP A 329 6.67 -3.69 -0.69
N HIS A 330 7.15 -3.91 -1.92
CA HIS A 330 8.53 -3.68 -2.35
C HIS A 330 8.69 -2.27 -2.95
N ASP A 331 8.78 -1.27 -2.08
CA ASP A 331 8.86 0.14 -2.49
C ASP A 331 10.28 0.69 -2.71
N LEU A 332 11.31 -0.05 -2.28
CA LEU A 332 12.73 0.23 -2.49
C LEU A 332 13.45 -1.03 -2.94
N LEU A 333 13.97 -1.04 -4.17
CA LEU A 333 14.79 -2.13 -4.72
C LEU A 333 16.15 -1.59 -5.15
N ASN A 334 17.22 -2.25 -4.72
CA ASN A 334 18.60 -1.83 -4.96
C ASN A 334 18.87 -0.35 -4.58
N GLY A 335 18.19 0.13 -3.53
CA GLY A 335 18.31 1.51 -3.07
C GLY A 335 17.60 2.56 -3.93
N LYS A 336 16.84 2.15 -4.95
CA LYS A 336 16.01 3.04 -5.78
C LYS A 336 14.52 2.88 -5.44
N PRO A 337 13.72 3.96 -5.45
CA PRO A 337 12.27 3.87 -5.36
C PRO A 337 11.68 3.17 -6.58
N THR A 338 10.68 2.32 -6.37
CA THR A 338 9.92 1.66 -7.44
C THR A 338 8.64 2.42 -7.83
N GLY A 339 8.34 3.50 -7.11
CA GLY A 339 7.15 4.33 -7.27
C GLY A 339 7.31 5.67 -6.55
N ALA A 340 6.24 6.46 -6.49
CA ALA A 340 6.24 7.76 -5.82
C ALA A 340 5.08 7.93 -4.84
N VAL A 341 5.14 8.97 -4.02
CA VAL A 341 4.00 9.51 -3.27
C VAL A 341 3.36 10.64 -4.07
N ARG A 342 2.02 10.69 -4.12
CA ARG A 342 1.28 11.73 -4.81
C ARG A 342 0.21 12.38 -3.94
N VAL A 343 0.20 13.71 -3.98
CA VAL A 343 -0.90 14.54 -3.49
C VAL A 343 -1.57 15.23 -4.68
N SER A 344 -2.90 15.26 -4.68
CA SER A 344 -3.71 15.91 -5.71
C SER A 344 -4.77 16.78 -5.04
N PHE A 345 -4.83 18.06 -5.41
CA PHE A 345 -5.82 18.99 -4.88
C PHE A 345 -7.03 19.09 -5.81
N GLY A 346 -8.22 19.03 -5.21
CA GLY A 346 -9.50 19.25 -5.90
C GLY A 346 -10.16 20.54 -5.43
N TYR A 347 -11.31 20.89 -6.03
CA TYR A 347 -12.05 22.10 -5.67
C TYR A 347 -12.53 22.12 -4.20
N MET A 348 -12.63 20.96 -3.54
CA MET A 348 -12.99 20.84 -2.12
C MET A 348 -11.78 20.95 -1.17
N SER A 349 -10.56 20.88 -1.68
CA SER A 349 -9.37 20.95 -0.84
C SER A 349 -9.14 22.36 -0.32
N THR A 350 -8.57 22.48 0.88
CA THR A 350 -8.33 23.77 1.55
C THR A 350 -6.85 24.00 1.85
N PHE A 351 -6.49 25.24 2.22
CA PHE A 351 -5.13 25.52 2.69
C PHE A 351 -4.84 24.88 4.05
N GLU A 352 -5.87 24.62 4.85
CA GLU A 352 -5.80 23.89 6.11
C GLU A 352 -5.40 22.43 5.86
N ASP A 353 -5.97 21.78 4.84
CA ASP A 353 -5.58 20.43 4.42
C ASP A 353 -4.11 20.42 3.97
N ALA A 354 -3.72 21.40 3.16
CA ALA A 354 -2.35 21.55 2.68
C ALA A 354 -1.35 21.77 3.83
N LYS A 355 -1.68 22.64 4.79
CA LYS A 355 -0.87 22.89 5.99
C LYS A 355 -0.75 21.64 6.85
N LYS A 356 -1.86 20.93 7.09
CA LYS A 356 -1.86 19.68 7.88
C LYS A 356 -0.96 18.62 7.23
N PHE A 357 -1.01 18.52 5.91
CA PHE A 357 -0.10 17.65 5.15
C PHE A 357 1.36 18.07 5.27
N LEU A 358 1.68 19.36 5.11
CA LEU A 358 3.05 19.87 5.27
C LEU A 358 3.58 19.67 6.69
N SER A 359 2.76 19.94 7.71
CA SER A 359 3.11 19.66 9.11
C SER A 359 3.38 18.17 9.32
N PHE A 360 2.58 17.28 8.73
CA PHE A 360 2.86 15.84 8.80
C PHE A 360 4.23 15.49 8.22
N ILE A 361 4.59 16.03 7.05
CA ILE A 361 5.89 15.79 6.42
C ILE A 361 7.02 16.29 7.34
N ASP A 362 6.86 17.51 7.86
CA ASP A 362 7.81 18.13 8.77
C ASP A 362 8.05 17.29 10.02
N HIS A 363 7.00 16.96 10.77
CA HIS A 363 7.11 16.22 12.03
C HIS A 363 7.59 14.77 11.85
N SER A 364 7.33 14.14 10.71
CA SER A 364 7.57 12.69 10.52
C SER A 364 8.86 12.37 9.76
N PHE A 365 9.38 13.32 8.97
CA PHE A 365 10.52 13.07 8.08
C PHE A 365 11.61 14.13 8.13
N VAL A 366 11.35 15.32 8.66
CA VAL A 366 12.40 16.34 8.82
C VAL A 366 13.16 16.07 10.12
N LEU A 367 14.49 16.05 10.01
CA LEU A 367 15.35 16.00 11.18
C LEU A 367 15.67 17.45 11.54
N HIS A 368 15.06 17.95 12.61
CA HIS A 368 15.34 19.28 13.14
C HIS A 368 16.55 19.23 14.08
N PRO A 369 17.37 20.29 14.14
CA PRO A 369 18.31 20.44 15.24
C PRO A 369 17.51 20.35 16.53
N GLN A 370 17.92 19.49 17.46
CA GLN A 370 17.31 19.48 18.79
C GLN A 370 17.40 20.91 19.32
N THR A 371 16.26 21.60 19.43
CA THR A 371 16.19 22.82 20.22
C THR A 371 16.64 22.41 21.60
N GLN A 372 17.72 23.01 22.08
CA GLN A 372 18.12 22.90 23.47
C GLN A 372 16.92 23.36 24.31
N ALA A 373 16.05 22.42 24.69
CA ALA A 373 15.48 22.44 26.01
C ALA A 373 16.68 22.60 26.95
N PRO A 374 16.62 23.53 27.92
CA PRO A 374 17.78 23.93 28.69
C PRO A 374 18.52 22.67 29.09
N SER A 375 19.80 22.62 28.75
CA SER A 375 20.72 21.68 29.33
C SER A 375 20.65 21.86 30.85
N THR A 376 19.69 21.18 31.49
CA THR A 376 20.03 20.43 32.68
C THR A 376 21.12 19.48 32.21
N ASN A 377 22.34 19.99 32.28
CA ASN A 377 23.54 19.29 32.66
C ASN A 377 23.21 17.89 33.22
N LEU A 378 23.00 16.94 32.31
CA LEU A 378 23.32 15.55 32.53
C LEU A 378 24.79 15.43 32.07
N PHE A 379 25.72 16.15 32.71
CA PHE A 379 26.64 15.47 33.63
C PHE A 379 26.07 14.12 34.02
N GLU A 380 26.79 13.08 33.63
CA GLU A 380 26.75 11.75 34.22
C GLU A 380 26.14 11.81 35.62
N ALA A 381 24.83 11.57 35.71
CA ALA A 381 24.22 11.25 36.97
C ALA A 381 24.62 9.81 37.23
N ARG A 382 25.89 9.62 37.62
CA ARG A 382 26.25 8.52 38.50
C ARG A 382 25.28 8.66 39.67
N PRO A 383 24.39 7.69 39.92
CA PRO A 383 23.66 7.71 41.18
C PRO A 383 24.72 7.69 42.28
N ILE A 384 24.69 8.70 43.16
CA ILE A 384 25.47 8.70 44.39
C ILE A 384 24.89 7.59 45.28
N PHE A 385 25.28 6.36 44.98
CA PHE A 385 25.42 5.32 45.98
C PHE A 385 26.83 5.44 46.55
N PRO A 386 27.06 5.16 47.85
CA PRO A 386 28.40 5.18 48.41
C PRO A 386 29.27 4.23 47.60
N VAL A 387 30.39 4.73 47.09
CA VAL A 387 31.45 3.91 46.51
C VAL A 387 31.99 3.04 47.64
N VAL A 388 31.50 1.81 47.71
CA VAL A 388 32.27 0.69 48.20
C VAL A 388 33.04 0.19 46.99
N GLU A 389 34.35 0.42 46.96
CA GLU A 389 35.23 -0.19 45.97
C GLU A 389 35.09 -1.71 46.05
N GLY A 390 34.44 -2.27 45.04
CA GLY A 390 34.32 -3.70 44.83
C GLY A 390 34.10 -3.96 43.35
N ASN A 391 35.09 -4.56 42.68
CA ASN A 391 34.95 -5.12 41.34
C ASN A 391 33.79 -6.13 41.32
N GLY A 392 32.63 -5.72 40.83
CA GLY A 392 31.49 -6.59 40.60
C GLY A 392 30.79 -6.21 39.30
N ARG A 393 30.85 -7.09 38.29
CA ARG A 393 29.90 -7.05 37.17
C ARG A 393 28.50 -7.14 37.79
N VAL A 394 27.65 -6.14 37.57
CA VAL A 394 26.22 -6.29 37.89
C VAL A 394 25.68 -7.31 36.91
N ASP A 395 25.47 -8.53 37.39
CA ASP A 395 24.86 -9.61 36.62
C ASP A 395 23.41 -9.19 36.34
N GLU A 396 23.12 -8.69 35.13
CA GLU A 396 21.76 -8.38 34.71
C GLU A 396 20.96 -9.68 34.66
N ARG A 397 20.20 -9.95 35.73
CA ARG A 397 19.33 -11.12 35.79
C ARG A 397 17.98 -10.81 35.17
N TYR A 398 17.58 -11.66 34.23
CA TYR A 398 16.30 -11.59 33.54
C TYR A 398 15.42 -12.74 34.01
N PHE A 399 14.12 -12.49 34.15
CA PHE A 399 13.16 -13.49 34.60
C PHE A 399 11.93 -13.51 33.71
N LEU A 400 11.38 -14.71 33.47
CA LEU A 400 10.14 -14.87 32.74
C LEU A 400 8.96 -14.50 33.65
N LYS A 401 8.35 -13.33 33.42
CA LYS A 401 7.27 -12.82 34.28
C LYS A 401 5.92 -13.50 34.04
N SER A 402 5.56 -13.74 32.78
CA SER A 402 4.28 -14.39 32.47
C SER A 402 4.28 -15.06 31.10
N ILE A 403 3.49 -16.14 31.00
CA ILE A 403 3.24 -16.88 29.78
C ILE A 403 1.78 -16.64 29.36
N SER A 404 1.53 -16.41 28.08
CA SER A 404 0.19 -16.21 27.54
C SER A 404 -0.04 -17.00 26.25
N ILE A 405 -1.21 -17.63 26.17
CA ILE A 405 -1.63 -18.48 25.06
C ILE A 405 -2.79 -17.81 24.34
N TYR A 406 -2.75 -17.82 23.01
CA TYR A 406 -3.82 -17.32 22.14
C TYR A 406 -4.31 -18.43 21.21
N PRO A 407 -5.21 -19.32 21.66
CA PRO A 407 -5.66 -20.45 20.86
C PRO A 407 -6.25 -20.02 19.52
N ILE A 408 -7.18 -19.06 19.56
CA ILE A 408 -7.85 -18.54 18.37
C ILE A 408 -7.18 -17.24 17.93
N LYS A 409 -6.70 -17.20 16.68
CA LYS A 409 -6.09 -16.02 16.07
C LYS A 409 -7.02 -14.81 16.20
N SER A 410 -6.47 -13.69 16.65
CA SER A 410 -7.19 -12.41 16.84
C SER A 410 -8.17 -12.34 18.02
N CYS A 411 -8.42 -13.43 18.75
CA CYS A 411 -9.25 -13.42 19.99
C CYS A 411 -8.41 -13.18 21.25
N MET A 412 -9.02 -12.91 22.39
CA MET A 412 -8.29 -12.71 23.65
C MET A 412 -7.66 -14.03 24.15
N GLY A 413 -6.42 -13.94 24.62
CA GLY A 413 -5.70 -15.05 25.21
C GLY A 413 -5.84 -15.10 26.73
N PHE A 414 -5.25 -16.12 27.34
CA PHE A 414 -5.21 -16.31 28.78
C PHE A 414 -3.75 -16.48 29.25
N SER A 415 -3.49 -16.10 30.50
CA SER A 415 -2.17 -16.21 31.12
C SER A 415 -2.10 -17.47 32.00
N VAL A 416 -0.93 -18.07 32.10
CA VAL A 416 -0.68 -19.29 32.88
C VAL A 416 0.67 -19.22 33.60
N ASP A 417 0.79 -19.99 34.67
CA ASP A 417 2.04 -20.13 35.43
C ASP A 417 2.99 -21.12 34.76
N SER A 418 2.46 -22.15 34.10
CA SER A 418 3.27 -23.09 33.31
C SER A 418 2.51 -23.61 32.10
N TRP A 419 3.23 -23.94 31.03
CA TRP A 419 2.64 -24.49 29.81
C TRP A 419 3.60 -25.37 29.01
N PRO A 420 3.12 -26.44 28.34
CA PRO A 420 3.98 -27.29 27.52
C PRO A 420 4.39 -26.63 26.19
N LEU A 421 5.65 -26.86 25.83
CA LEU A 421 6.27 -26.51 24.55
C LEU A 421 6.13 -27.67 23.56
N THR A 422 6.06 -27.30 22.29
CA THR A 422 5.97 -28.20 21.14
C THR A 422 6.90 -27.69 20.05
N SER A 423 7.11 -28.51 19.01
CA SER A 423 7.83 -28.07 17.80
C SER A 423 7.19 -26.89 17.07
N THR A 424 5.96 -26.48 17.45
CA THR A 424 5.25 -25.32 16.89
C THR A 424 5.21 -24.08 17.79
N GLY A 425 5.74 -24.16 19.01
CA GLY A 425 5.63 -23.13 20.04
C GLY A 425 4.92 -23.64 21.30
N LEU A 426 4.17 -22.77 21.98
CA LEU A 426 3.28 -23.19 23.08
C LEU A 426 2.18 -24.11 22.53
N LEU A 427 1.89 -25.22 23.22
CA LEU A 427 0.82 -26.15 22.84
C LEU A 427 -0.50 -25.40 22.65
N HIS A 428 -1.21 -25.67 21.56
CA HIS A 428 -2.49 -25.02 21.23
C HIS A 428 -2.44 -23.50 20.97
N ASP A 429 -1.27 -22.86 20.86
CA ASP A 429 -1.19 -21.46 20.43
C ASP A 429 -1.46 -21.32 18.93
N ARG A 430 -2.41 -20.42 18.60
CA ARG A 430 -2.81 -20.05 17.23
C ARG A 430 -3.15 -21.24 16.33
N GLU A 431 -3.70 -22.31 16.90
CA GLU A 431 -4.18 -23.48 16.16
C GLU A 431 -5.51 -23.22 15.42
N TRP A 432 -6.26 -22.18 15.82
CA TRP A 432 -7.57 -21.86 15.26
C TRP A 432 -7.64 -20.45 14.65
N LEU A 433 -8.52 -20.26 13.67
CA LEU A 433 -8.91 -18.95 13.14
C LEU A 433 -10.38 -18.92 12.69
N LEU A 434 -10.91 -17.72 12.43
CA LEU A 434 -12.23 -17.53 11.84
C LEU A 434 -12.13 -17.11 10.37
N LYS A 435 -13.02 -17.64 9.53
CA LYS A 435 -13.18 -17.22 8.12
C LYS A 435 -14.62 -16.78 7.81
N SER A 436 -14.77 -15.90 6.82
CA SER A 436 -16.08 -15.49 6.30
C SER A 436 -16.65 -16.57 5.35
N PRO A 437 -17.94 -16.49 4.99
CA PRO A 437 -18.53 -17.33 3.95
C PRO A 437 -17.86 -17.19 2.58
N SER A 438 -17.21 -16.05 2.31
CA SER A 438 -16.42 -15.82 1.08
C SER A 438 -15.01 -16.40 1.14
N GLY A 439 -14.63 -17.09 2.22
CA GLY A 439 -13.29 -17.64 2.43
C GLY A 439 -12.27 -16.65 2.99
N GLU A 440 -12.67 -15.41 3.29
CA GLU A 440 -11.76 -14.39 3.82
C GLU A 440 -11.43 -14.62 5.30
N ILE A 441 -10.15 -14.60 5.66
CA ILE A 441 -9.71 -14.68 7.06
C ILE A 441 -10.12 -13.43 7.83
N LEU A 442 -10.83 -13.65 8.93
CA LEU A 442 -11.24 -12.61 9.85
C LEU A 442 -10.11 -12.32 10.84
N THR A 443 -9.78 -11.04 10.97
CA THR A 443 -8.73 -10.56 11.88
C THR A 443 -9.26 -9.43 12.73
N GLN A 444 -8.64 -9.17 13.88
CA GLN A 444 -9.06 -8.09 14.78
C GLN A 444 -9.04 -6.70 14.09
N LYS A 445 -8.22 -6.51 13.05
CA LYS A 445 -8.20 -5.29 12.24
C LYS A 445 -9.52 -5.10 11.47
N LYS A 446 -10.04 -6.18 10.89
CA LYS A 446 -11.28 -6.18 10.08
C LYS A 446 -12.52 -6.28 10.96
N VAL A 447 -12.45 -7.11 12.01
CA VAL A 447 -13.55 -7.39 12.95
C VAL A 447 -13.03 -7.15 14.38
N PRO A 448 -13.04 -5.91 14.86
CA PRO A 448 -12.50 -5.58 16.19
C PRO A 448 -13.21 -6.31 17.33
N ASP A 449 -14.49 -6.66 17.15
CA ASP A 449 -15.32 -7.40 18.10
C ASP A 449 -14.77 -8.79 18.46
N MET A 450 -13.83 -9.34 17.69
CA MET A 450 -13.12 -10.57 18.07
C MET A 450 -12.38 -10.43 19.42
N CYS A 451 -12.10 -9.21 19.88
CA CYS A 451 -11.49 -8.97 21.18
C CYS A 451 -12.38 -9.35 22.38
N TYR A 452 -13.71 -9.45 22.18
CA TYR A 452 -14.66 -9.85 23.21
C TYR A 452 -14.64 -11.35 23.50
N ILE A 453 -14.07 -12.13 22.59
CA ILE A 453 -14.01 -13.58 22.69
C ILE A 453 -12.83 -13.94 23.57
N THR A 454 -13.13 -14.52 24.73
CA THR A 454 -12.19 -15.05 25.70
C THR A 454 -12.08 -16.56 25.54
N THR A 455 -10.87 -17.08 25.75
CA THR A 455 -10.55 -18.50 25.60
C THR A 455 -9.81 -19.01 26.83
N PHE A 456 -10.03 -20.27 27.18
CA PHE A 456 -9.30 -20.98 28.23
C PHE A 456 -9.20 -22.45 27.85
N ILE A 457 -8.04 -23.08 28.01
CA ILE A 457 -7.84 -24.51 27.72
C ILE A 457 -7.56 -25.24 29.02
N ASP A 458 -8.33 -26.29 29.27
CA ASP A 458 -8.04 -27.28 30.30
C ASP A 458 -7.39 -28.51 29.64
N LEU A 459 -6.10 -28.71 29.91
CA LEU A 459 -5.33 -29.82 29.34
C LEU A 459 -5.72 -31.18 29.95
N ASN A 460 -6.20 -31.20 31.19
CA ASN A 460 -6.61 -32.44 31.86
C ASN A 460 -7.93 -32.95 31.28
N MET A 461 -8.88 -32.03 31.05
CA MET A 461 -10.15 -32.35 30.40
C MET A 461 -10.00 -32.51 28.88
N GLY A 462 -8.98 -31.88 28.28
CA GLY A 462 -8.83 -31.84 26.83
C GLY A 462 -9.91 -30.99 26.16
N ILE A 463 -10.32 -29.88 26.79
CA ILE A 463 -11.41 -29.01 26.34
C ILE A 463 -10.94 -27.56 26.28
N MET A 464 -11.30 -26.87 25.19
CA MET A 464 -11.23 -25.42 25.08
C MET A 464 -12.59 -24.80 25.39
N PHE A 465 -12.62 -23.93 26.39
CA PHE A 465 -13.76 -23.11 26.75
C PHE A 465 -13.68 -21.76 26.03
N VAL A 466 -14.77 -21.34 25.41
CA VAL A 466 -14.89 -20.07 24.69
C VAL A 466 -16.09 -19.28 25.22
N ASN A 467 -15.86 -18.00 25.53
CA ASN A 467 -16.88 -17.15 26.12
C ASN A 467 -16.91 -15.76 25.46
N SER A 468 -18.10 -15.20 25.30
CA SER A 468 -18.33 -13.87 24.74
C SER A 468 -19.51 -13.19 25.46
N PRO A 469 -19.43 -11.89 25.77
CA PRO A 469 -20.54 -11.13 26.36
C PRO A 469 -21.78 -11.06 25.45
N ARG A 470 -21.66 -11.42 24.17
CA ARG A 470 -22.77 -11.48 23.21
C ARG A 470 -23.48 -12.83 23.15
N CYS A 471 -22.92 -13.85 23.80
CA CYS A 471 -23.48 -15.19 23.82
C CYS A 471 -23.91 -15.53 25.24
N LYS A 472 -25.11 -16.08 25.41
CA LYS A 472 -25.63 -16.47 26.73
C LYS A 472 -24.86 -17.65 27.33
N ASP A 473 -24.59 -18.65 26.49
CA ASP A 473 -23.94 -19.88 26.90
C ASP A 473 -22.46 -19.91 26.50
N LYS A 474 -21.64 -20.52 27.36
CA LYS A 474 -20.23 -20.78 27.06
C LYS A 474 -20.13 -21.95 26.08
N LEU A 475 -19.26 -21.81 25.08
CA LEU A 475 -18.99 -22.88 24.12
C LEU A 475 -17.85 -23.77 24.62
N GLN A 476 -17.99 -25.08 24.44
CA GLN A 476 -16.97 -26.08 24.75
C GLN A 476 -16.56 -26.78 23.47
N ILE A 477 -15.25 -26.88 23.23
CA ILE A 477 -14.68 -27.52 22.05
C ILE A 477 -13.69 -28.58 22.52
N GLU A 478 -13.96 -29.84 22.21
CA GLU A 478 -13.06 -30.95 22.50
C GLU A 478 -11.81 -30.90 21.63
N LEU A 479 -10.65 -31.13 22.25
CA LEU A 479 -9.34 -31.03 21.58
C LEU A 479 -8.91 -32.33 20.88
N ARG A 480 -9.48 -33.48 21.27
CA ARG A 480 -9.20 -34.81 20.69
C ARG A 480 -10.12 -35.04 19.48
N SER A 481 -9.60 -34.87 18.27
CA SER A 481 -10.38 -34.90 17.01
C SER A 481 -10.38 -36.26 16.30
N ASP A 482 -10.54 -37.35 17.04
CA ASP A 482 -10.49 -38.70 16.46
C ASP A 482 -11.89 -39.28 16.19
N LEU A 483 -12.95 -38.62 16.68
CA LEU A 483 -14.31 -39.19 16.72
C LEU A 483 -15.33 -38.55 15.75
N PHE A 484 -14.98 -37.49 15.04
CA PHE A 484 -15.92 -36.79 14.15
C PHE A 484 -15.33 -36.61 12.76
N LEU A 485 -16.04 -37.04 11.71
CA LEU A 485 -15.71 -36.81 10.29
C LEU A 485 -15.70 -35.30 10.01
N PRO A 486 -14.56 -34.60 10.06
CA PRO A 486 -14.54 -33.16 9.93
C PRO A 486 -14.49 -32.80 8.45
N ARG A 487 -15.19 -31.75 8.05
CA ARG A 487 -15.10 -31.24 6.67
C ARG A 487 -13.69 -30.68 6.47
N LYS A 488 -12.89 -31.38 5.67
CA LYS A 488 -11.59 -30.88 5.21
C LYS A 488 -11.79 -29.73 4.26
N ASP A 489 -11.03 -28.67 4.45
CA ASP A 489 -11.06 -27.47 3.62
C ASP A 489 -9.64 -26.90 3.50
N GLU A 490 -9.43 -25.98 2.56
CA GLU A 490 -8.16 -25.26 2.40
C GLU A 490 -8.37 -23.77 2.64
N VAL A 491 -7.37 -23.13 3.28
CA VAL A 491 -7.38 -21.68 3.49
C VAL A 491 -6.03 -21.10 3.08
N ASP A 492 -6.07 -20.06 2.24
CA ASP A 492 -4.90 -19.28 1.85
C ASP A 492 -4.60 -18.19 2.88
N ILE A 493 -3.46 -18.28 3.56
CA ILE A 493 -2.93 -17.21 4.41
C ILE A 493 -1.67 -16.65 3.74
N ARG A 494 -1.76 -15.43 3.21
CA ARG A 494 -0.71 -14.85 2.33
C ARG A 494 -0.53 -15.71 1.07
N THR A 495 0.70 -16.10 0.72
CA THR A 495 1.05 -16.95 -0.43
C THR A 495 1.11 -18.44 -0.06
N GLN A 496 0.56 -18.84 1.09
CA GLN A 496 0.64 -20.22 1.61
C GLN A 496 -0.74 -20.83 1.84
N ARG A 497 -0.90 -22.09 1.44
CA ARG A 497 -2.08 -22.94 1.65
C ARG A 497 -1.98 -23.71 2.95
N PHE A 498 -3.02 -23.66 3.76
CA PHE A 498 -3.20 -24.47 4.95
C PHE A 498 -4.34 -25.46 4.77
N GLU A 499 -4.08 -26.73 5.09
CA GLU A 499 -5.14 -27.72 5.29
C GLU A 499 -5.81 -27.48 6.65
N VAL A 500 -7.14 -27.36 6.67
CA VAL A 500 -7.89 -27.04 7.89
C VAL A 500 -9.08 -27.97 8.10
N LEU A 501 -9.46 -28.13 9.37
CA LEU A 501 -10.70 -28.79 9.79
C LEU A 501 -11.75 -27.76 10.17
N GLY A 502 -12.93 -27.87 9.59
CA GLY A 502 -14.13 -27.15 10.05
C GLY A 502 -14.83 -27.87 11.21
N TYR A 503 -15.60 -27.10 11.98
CA TYR A 503 -16.44 -27.59 13.07
C TYR A 503 -17.91 -27.73 12.64
N HIS A 504 -18.74 -28.26 13.53
CA HIS A 504 -20.19 -28.37 13.32
C HIS A 504 -20.89 -27.00 13.33
N ASN A 505 -22.09 -26.95 12.74
CA ASN A 505 -22.86 -25.72 12.56
C ASN A 505 -23.12 -24.96 13.87
N GLU A 506 -23.25 -25.63 15.01
CA GLU A 506 -23.46 -24.97 16.31
C GLU A 506 -22.28 -24.10 16.75
N VAL A 507 -21.04 -24.56 16.49
CA VAL A 507 -19.83 -23.78 16.76
C VAL A 507 -19.81 -22.53 15.90
N ASP A 508 -20.09 -22.68 14.60
CA ASP A 508 -20.10 -21.57 13.64
C ASP A 508 -21.19 -20.55 13.95
N ILE A 509 -22.38 -21.01 14.37
CA ILE A 509 -23.48 -20.14 14.84
C ILE A 509 -23.04 -19.37 16.10
N TRP A 510 -22.39 -20.04 17.05
CA TRP A 510 -21.91 -19.37 18.28
C TRP A 510 -20.92 -18.26 17.96
N PHE A 511 -19.92 -18.53 17.11
CA PHE A 511 -18.95 -17.50 16.69
C PHE A 511 -19.62 -16.39 15.89
N SER A 512 -20.54 -16.73 15.00
CA SER A 512 -21.28 -15.75 14.20
C SER A 512 -22.05 -14.76 15.08
N ASN A 513 -22.70 -15.27 16.14
CA ASN A 513 -23.38 -14.46 17.14
C ASN A 513 -22.39 -13.61 17.97
N ALA A 514 -21.26 -14.18 18.35
CA ALA A 514 -20.24 -13.49 19.13
C ALA A 514 -19.68 -12.24 18.39
N ILE A 515 -19.47 -12.33 17.08
CA ILE A 515 -18.93 -11.22 16.27
C ILE A 515 -19.99 -10.43 15.48
N GLY A 516 -21.26 -10.84 15.54
CA GLY A 516 -22.39 -10.19 14.86
C GLY A 516 -22.36 -10.30 13.33
N ARG A 517 -21.72 -11.33 12.77
CA ARG A 517 -21.69 -11.61 11.32
C ARG A 517 -21.41 -13.09 11.05
N PRO A 518 -21.89 -13.65 9.92
CA PRO A 518 -21.60 -15.04 9.57
C PRO A 518 -20.09 -15.32 9.49
N CYS A 519 -19.64 -16.39 10.14
CA CYS A 519 -18.27 -16.90 10.08
C CYS A 519 -18.21 -18.39 10.44
N THR A 520 -17.08 -19.03 10.12
CA THR A 520 -16.80 -20.41 10.50
C THR A 520 -15.45 -20.53 11.22
N LEU A 521 -15.41 -21.39 12.23
CA LEU A 521 -14.18 -21.72 12.96
C LEU A 521 -13.45 -22.84 12.22
N VAL A 522 -12.14 -22.67 12.03
CA VAL A 522 -11.29 -23.70 11.45
C VAL A 522 -10.03 -23.93 12.29
N ARG A 523 -9.57 -25.19 12.34
CA ARG A 523 -8.34 -25.62 13.02
C ARG A 523 -7.29 -26.09 12.02
N SER A 524 -6.02 -25.78 12.26
CA SER A 524 -4.90 -26.30 11.47
C SER A 524 -4.77 -27.83 11.60
N LEU A 525 -4.69 -28.54 10.47
CA LEU A 525 -4.45 -30.01 10.44
C LEU A 525 -3.00 -30.37 10.67
N ARG A 526 -2.11 -29.61 10.03
CA ARG A 526 -0.67 -29.84 10.02
C ARG A 526 0.02 -28.49 10.17
N PRO A 527 0.99 -28.36 11.08
CA PRO A 527 1.82 -27.18 11.15
C PRO A 527 2.57 -26.96 9.83
N GLN A 528 2.67 -25.72 9.39
CA GLN A 528 3.36 -25.39 8.14
C GLN A 528 4.82 -25.08 8.41
N THR A 529 5.68 -25.54 7.49
CA THR A 529 7.11 -25.26 7.45
C THR A 529 7.37 -23.90 6.81
N TYR A 530 8.07 -23.03 7.53
CA TYR A 530 8.57 -21.74 7.06
C TYR A 530 10.07 -21.79 6.84
N GLY A 531 10.52 -21.38 5.64
CA GLY A 531 11.92 -21.10 5.33
C GLY A 531 12.20 -19.59 5.37
N CYS A 532 13.37 -19.20 5.85
CA CYS A 532 13.80 -17.80 5.89
C CYS A 532 14.11 -17.29 4.46
N ALA A 533 13.20 -16.54 3.84
CA ALA A 533 13.43 -15.86 2.57
C ALA A 533 14.07 -14.45 2.76
N SER A 534 14.99 -14.30 3.72
CA SER A 534 15.76 -13.06 3.88
C SER A 534 17.25 -13.38 3.85
N GLY A 535 17.87 -13.08 2.71
CA GLY A 535 19.32 -13.17 2.56
C GLY A 535 20.06 -12.38 3.65
N LYS A 536 21.11 -13.03 4.16
CA LYS A 536 22.10 -12.62 5.19
C LYS A 536 21.76 -13.05 6.63
N LEU A 537 22.51 -14.08 7.06
CA LEU A 537 22.83 -14.49 8.44
C LEU A 537 21.82 -15.36 9.23
N CYS A 538 21.09 -16.25 8.58
CA CYS A 538 20.55 -17.43 9.28
C CYS A 538 20.67 -18.67 8.38
N GLY A 539 21.23 -19.75 8.91
CA GLY A 539 21.39 -21.02 8.19
C GLY A 539 20.05 -21.62 7.76
N ASP A 540 20.10 -22.67 6.92
CA ASP A 540 18.98 -23.39 6.31
C ASP A 540 18.06 -24.08 7.33
N TYR A 541 17.35 -23.32 8.16
CA TYR A 541 16.51 -23.85 9.23
C TYR A 541 15.02 -23.65 8.93
N VAL A 542 14.29 -24.77 8.99
CA VAL A 542 12.84 -24.88 8.83
C VAL A 542 12.15 -24.64 10.18
N THR A 543 11.24 -23.67 10.25
CA THR A 543 10.42 -23.40 11.46
C THR A 543 9.00 -23.87 11.25
N LYS A 544 8.45 -24.70 12.16
CA LYS A 544 7.04 -25.13 12.10
C LYS A 544 6.16 -24.17 12.90
N MET A 545 5.07 -23.69 12.29
CA MET A 545 4.11 -22.81 12.94
C MET A 545 2.68 -23.13 12.51
N ASN A 546 1.71 -22.86 13.39
CA ASN A 546 0.29 -22.82 13.04
C ASN A 546 -0.04 -21.44 12.43
N PHE A 547 -1.18 -20.83 12.78
CA PHE A 547 -1.60 -19.55 12.24
C PHE A 547 -0.87 -18.35 12.87
N ALA A 548 0.38 -18.51 13.31
CA ALA A 548 1.27 -17.43 13.70
C ALA A 548 1.71 -16.61 12.48
N ASN A 549 2.09 -15.34 12.68
CA ASN A 549 2.39 -14.44 11.55
C ASN A 549 3.86 -14.49 11.10
N GLU A 550 4.80 -14.47 12.06
CA GLU A 550 6.22 -14.21 11.78
C GLU A 550 7.17 -15.04 12.68
N GLY A 551 6.74 -15.49 13.86
CA GLY A 551 7.52 -16.33 14.76
C GLY A 551 6.64 -17.13 15.73
N GLN A 552 7.20 -18.18 16.35
CA GLN A 552 6.49 -19.07 17.27
C GLN A 552 6.08 -18.34 18.55
N PHE A 553 6.96 -17.48 19.05
CA PHE A 553 6.71 -16.68 20.24
C PHE A 553 6.98 -15.22 19.93
N LEU A 554 6.21 -14.37 20.59
CA LEU A 554 6.55 -12.97 20.75
C LEU A 554 6.97 -12.71 22.20
N LEU A 555 8.19 -12.19 22.38
CA LEU A 555 8.72 -11.77 23.67
C LEU A 555 8.73 -10.24 23.76
N ILE A 556 8.29 -9.70 24.90
CA ILE A 556 8.40 -8.26 25.21
C ILE A 556 8.90 -8.06 26.65
N SER A 557 9.69 -7.02 26.89
CA SER A 557 10.07 -6.58 28.24
C SER A 557 8.99 -5.69 28.88
N GLU A 558 8.77 -5.89 30.18
CA GLU A 558 7.93 -4.99 30.99
C GLU A 558 8.52 -3.56 31.08
N GLU A 559 9.85 -3.45 31.15
CA GLU A 559 10.58 -2.20 31.17
C GLU A 559 10.41 -1.44 29.85
N SER A 560 10.41 -2.14 28.70
CA SER A 560 10.06 -1.57 27.39
C SER A 560 8.64 -0.98 27.36
N VAL A 561 7.66 -1.69 27.94
CA VAL A 561 6.27 -1.21 28.05
C VAL A 561 6.16 -0.02 28.99
N SER A 562 6.89 -0.03 30.10
CA SER A 562 6.95 1.07 31.07
C SER A 562 7.56 2.32 30.45
N ASN A 563 8.65 2.18 29.67
CA ASN A 563 9.26 3.28 28.93
C ASN A 563 8.29 3.88 27.90
N LEU A 564 7.57 3.05 27.15
CA LEU A 564 6.52 3.50 26.22
C LEU A 564 5.41 4.28 26.95
N ASN A 565 4.94 3.77 28.09
CA ASN A 565 3.94 4.45 28.91
C ASN A 565 4.43 5.81 29.42
N ASN A 566 5.70 5.93 29.79
CA ASN A 566 6.29 7.21 30.19
C ASN A 566 6.32 8.20 29.01
N ARG A 567 6.69 7.75 27.82
CA ARG A 567 6.66 8.58 26.59
C ARG A 567 5.25 9.03 26.22
N LEU A 568 4.27 8.15 26.37
CA LEU A 568 2.86 8.48 26.16
C LEU A 568 2.37 9.55 27.15
N ARG A 569 2.85 9.56 28.40
CA ARG A 569 2.52 10.59 29.40
C ARG A 569 3.16 11.94 29.09
N SER A 570 4.35 11.95 28.50
CA SER A 570 5.09 13.18 28.15
C SER A 570 4.72 13.75 26.78
N SER A 571 4.00 13.01 25.93
CA SER A 571 3.63 13.48 24.59
C SER A 571 2.57 14.59 24.65
N PRO A 572 2.80 15.77 24.05
CA PRO A 572 1.86 16.89 24.08
C PRO A 572 0.59 16.70 23.22
N GLN A 573 0.48 15.58 22.49
CA GLN A 573 -0.72 15.25 21.72
C GLN A 573 -1.85 14.78 22.65
N LYS A 574 -2.54 15.74 23.26
CA LYS A 574 -3.87 15.57 23.84
C LYS A 574 -4.80 15.03 22.76
N GLY A 575 -5.05 13.71 22.77
CA GLY A 575 -6.24 13.15 22.16
C GLY A 575 -7.48 13.86 22.71
N LEU A 576 -8.53 13.98 21.89
CA LEU A 576 -9.75 14.78 22.11
C LEU A 576 -10.55 14.57 23.42
N GLN A 577 -10.05 13.87 24.44
CA GLN A 577 -10.76 13.65 25.71
C GLN A 577 -9.90 13.62 26.99
N GLY A 578 -8.64 14.07 26.96
CA GLY A 578 -7.86 14.27 28.21
C GLY A 578 -7.63 13.00 29.08
N GLN A 579 -7.95 11.81 28.58
CA GLN A 579 -7.72 10.56 29.30
C GLN A 579 -6.24 10.17 29.23
N ARG A 580 -5.65 9.91 30.41
CA ARG A 580 -4.33 9.28 30.52
C ARG A 580 -4.40 7.88 29.91
N ILE A 581 -3.71 7.67 28.80
CA ILE A 581 -3.63 6.36 28.14
C ILE A 581 -2.54 5.54 28.87
N GLN A 582 -2.94 4.47 29.54
CA GLN A 582 -2.04 3.45 30.07
C GLN A 582 -2.16 2.19 29.21
N ILE A 583 -1.03 1.71 28.71
CA ILE A 583 -0.92 0.55 27.85
C ILE A 583 -0.46 -0.65 28.67
N ASP A 584 -1.26 -1.72 28.64
CA ASP A 584 -0.88 -3.04 29.13
C ASP A 584 -0.02 -3.77 28.07
N ALA A 585 1.01 -4.47 28.53
CA ALA A 585 1.83 -5.40 27.76
C ALA A 585 1.00 -6.36 26.89
N LYS A 586 -0.13 -6.86 27.40
CA LYS A 586 -1.08 -7.75 26.70
C LYS A 586 -1.64 -7.14 25.41
N ARG A 587 -1.63 -5.82 25.26
CA ARG A 587 -2.05 -5.12 24.02
C ARG A 587 -1.18 -5.50 22.81
N PHE A 588 0.08 -5.85 23.04
CA PHE A 588 0.99 -6.32 21.98
C PHE A 588 0.84 -7.81 21.68
N ARG A 589 -0.02 -8.50 22.43
CA ARG A 589 -0.28 -9.94 22.37
C ARG A 589 1.00 -10.79 22.48
N PRO A 590 1.88 -10.54 23.46
CA PRO A 590 3.08 -11.34 23.68
C PRO A 590 2.70 -12.75 24.14
N ASN A 591 3.52 -13.73 23.77
CA ASN A 591 3.48 -15.05 24.36
C ASN A 591 4.30 -15.07 25.67
N LEU A 592 5.42 -14.35 25.70
CA LEU A 592 6.33 -14.28 26.84
C LEU A 592 6.53 -12.81 27.24
N ILE A 593 6.34 -12.50 28.52
CA ILE A 593 6.70 -11.21 29.11
C ILE A 593 7.87 -11.44 30.04
N VAL A 594 8.93 -10.66 29.87
CA VAL A 594 10.12 -10.72 30.73
C VAL A 594 10.24 -9.48 31.60
N SER A 595 10.95 -9.63 32.70
CA SER A 595 11.34 -8.54 33.60
C SER A 595 12.82 -8.62 33.91
N GLY A 596 13.45 -7.49 34.16
CA GLY A 596 14.88 -7.34 34.39
C GLY A 596 15.59 -6.66 33.22
N GLY A 597 16.64 -5.91 33.54
CA GLY A 597 17.46 -5.15 32.60
C GLY A 597 16.88 -3.80 32.18
N GLU A 598 17.53 -3.18 31.20
CA GLU A 598 17.13 -1.88 30.66
C GLU A 598 16.01 -1.99 29.61
N PRO A 599 15.15 -0.96 29.44
CA PRO A 599 14.17 -0.94 28.37
C PRO A 599 14.81 -1.20 27.01
N TYR A 600 14.19 -2.10 26.24
CA TYR A 600 14.61 -2.55 24.90
C TYR A 600 15.91 -3.37 24.86
N ALA A 601 16.41 -3.86 26.01
CA ALA A 601 17.55 -4.77 26.03
C ALA A 601 17.31 -6.01 25.15
N GLU A 602 16.04 -6.46 25.02
CA GLU A 602 15.66 -7.61 24.21
C GLU A 602 16.03 -7.50 22.73
N ASP A 603 16.20 -6.28 22.20
CA ASP A 603 16.55 -6.08 20.79
C ASP A 603 17.91 -6.67 20.40
N GLN A 604 18.83 -6.77 21.37
CA GLN A 604 20.21 -7.24 21.14
C GLN A 604 20.38 -8.75 21.39
N TRP A 605 19.32 -9.44 21.79
CA TRP A 605 19.41 -10.86 22.13
C TRP A 605 19.45 -11.70 20.86
N ARG A 606 20.46 -12.57 20.72
CA ARG A 606 20.60 -13.50 19.60
C ARG A 606 20.09 -14.88 19.96
N SER A 607 20.52 -15.39 21.11
CA SER A 607 19.98 -16.61 21.70
C SER A 607 19.73 -16.39 23.18
N LEU A 608 18.76 -17.11 23.72
CA LEU A 608 18.43 -17.08 25.13
C LEU A 608 18.05 -18.47 25.61
N ARG A 609 18.30 -18.74 26.88
CA ARG A 609 17.89 -19.94 27.57
C ARG A 609 16.95 -19.55 28.70
N ILE A 610 15.75 -20.10 28.71
CA ILE A 610 14.78 -19.93 29.79
C ILE A 610 14.73 -21.26 30.56
N GLY A 611 15.18 -21.25 31.82
CA GLY A 611 15.43 -22.50 32.54
C GLY A 611 16.44 -23.39 31.80
N ASN A 612 15.98 -24.53 31.30
CA ASN A 612 16.79 -25.49 30.50
C ASN A 612 16.47 -25.47 28.99
N LYS A 613 15.67 -24.51 28.52
CA LYS A 613 15.09 -24.49 27.17
C LYS A 613 15.77 -23.41 26.33
N ASP A 614 16.35 -23.79 25.20
CA ASP A 614 17.10 -22.90 24.32
C ASP A 614 16.18 -22.28 23.25
N PHE A 615 16.33 -20.97 23.01
CA PHE A 615 15.58 -20.20 22.03
C PHE A 615 16.52 -19.32 21.20
N THR A 616 16.13 -19.10 19.95
CA THR A 616 16.84 -18.20 19.03
C THR A 616 15.96 -17.02 18.67
N SER A 617 16.53 -15.81 18.69
CA SER A 617 15.88 -14.59 18.25
C SER A 617 15.86 -14.50 16.73
N MET A 618 14.69 -14.28 16.17
CA MET A 618 14.46 -14.03 14.76
C MET A 618 14.47 -12.52 14.42
N GLY A 619 14.75 -11.67 15.41
CA GLY A 619 14.77 -10.22 15.30
C GLY A 619 13.47 -9.53 15.73
N GLY A 620 13.43 -8.21 15.55
CA GLY A 620 12.35 -7.34 16.05
C GLY A 620 11.00 -7.57 15.35
N CYS A 621 9.92 -7.56 16.14
CA CYS A 621 8.56 -7.72 15.64
C CYS A 621 8.00 -6.39 15.12
N ASN A 622 7.62 -6.36 13.83
CA ASN A 622 7.00 -5.19 13.22
C ASN A 622 5.54 -5.04 13.67
N ARG A 623 5.18 -3.85 14.18
CA ARG A 623 3.85 -3.57 14.71
C ARG A 623 2.95 -2.89 13.70
N CYS A 624 1.70 -3.32 13.69
CA CYS A 624 0.64 -2.80 12.84
C CYS A 624 -0.46 -2.13 13.68
N GLN A 625 -1.40 -1.47 13.00
CA GLN A 625 -2.49 -0.72 13.64
C GLN A 625 -3.38 -1.53 14.59
N MET A 626 -3.26 -2.86 14.62
CA MET A 626 -3.98 -3.72 15.56
C MET A 626 -3.72 -3.31 17.03
N ILE A 627 -2.50 -2.87 17.37
CA ILE A 627 -2.19 -2.44 18.74
C ILE A 627 -2.91 -1.15 19.14
N ASN A 628 -3.48 -0.41 18.19
CA ASN A 628 -4.23 0.81 18.48
C ASN A 628 -5.70 0.59 18.83
N LEU A 629 -6.13 -0.67 18.93
CA LEU A 629 -7.46 -1.00 19.42
C LEU A 629 -7.41 -0.98 20.96
N SER A 630 -8.15 -0.06 21.58
CA SER A 630 -8.40 -0.08 23.02
C SER A 630 -9.79 -0.58 23.32
N PHE A 631 -9.91 -1.25 24.47
CA PHE A 631 -11.18 -1.71 24.98
C PHE A 631 -11.50 -0.97 26.27
N GLN A 632 -12.58 -0.18 26.26
CA GLN A 632 -13.07 0.54 27.43
C GLN A 632 -14.60 0.56 27.40
N ALA A 633 -15.23 0.34 28.56
CA ALA A 633 -16.68 0.44 28.75
C ALA A 633 -17.54 -0.36 27.73
N GLY A 634 -17.12 -1.58 27.37
CA GLY A 634 -17.92 -2.43 26.48
C GLY A 634 -17.88 -2.02 25.00
N LYS A 635 -16.99 -1.10 24.60
CA LYS A 635 -16.82 -0.66 23.21
C LYS A 635 -15.36 -0.71 22.77
N VAL A 636 -15.14 -1.09 21.51
CA VAL A 636 -13.83 -0.99 20.87
C VAL A 636 -13.61 0.43 20.39
N GLN A 637 -12.55 1.07 20.89
CA GLN A 637 -12.12 2.38 20.43
C GLN A 637 -10.90 2.22 19.53
N ARG A 638 -10.87 3.02 18.45
CA ARG A 638 -9.74 3.09 17.51
C ARG A 638 -8.95 4.36 17.81
N SER A 639 -7.67 4.22 18.15
CA SER A 639 -6.73 5.33 18.30
C SER A 639 -5.61 5.29 17.25
N SER A 640 -4.76 6.32 17.23
CA SER A 640 -3.44 6.29 16.56
C SER A 640 -2.35 5.76 17.50
N GLU A 641 -2.60 5.79 18.81
CA GLU A 641 -1.70 5.30 19.86
C GLU A 641 -1.95 3.82 20.20
N PRO A 642 -0.91 3.06 20.61
CA PRO A 642 0.46 3.51 20.86
C PRO A 642 1.39 3.49 19.64
N LEU A 643 0.91 3.06 18.47
CA LEU A 643 1.76 2.91 17.28
C LEU A 643 2.37 4.24 16.80
N SER A 644 1.62 5.34 16.93
CA SER A 644 2.09 6.70 16.63
C SER A 644 3.29 7.09 17.51
N THR A 645 3.19 6.92 18.83
CA THR A 645 4.33 7.15 19.73
C THR A 645 5.51 6.23 19.43
N LEU A 646 5.27 4.94 19.16
CA LEU A 646 6.35 4.03 18.76
C LEU A 646 7.04 4.48 17.47
N ALA A 647 6.29 5.02 16.51
CA ALA A 647 6.84 5.49 15.24
C ALA A 647 7.88 6.61 15.39
N THR A 648 7.86 7.37 16.49
CA THR A 648 8.78 8.51 16.68
C THR A 648 10.19 8.07 17.08
N TYR A 649 10.36 6.91 17.71
CA TYR A 649 11.67 6.47 18.25
C TYR A 649 12.00 4.98 18.01
N ARG A 650 11.06 4.19 17.47
CA ARG A 650 11.24 2.75 17.18
C ARG A 650 11.14 2.41 15.70
N ARG A 651 11.33 3.41 14.83
CA ARG A 651 11.26 3.27 13.37
C ARG A 651 12.62 2.85 12.82
N VAL A 652 12.68 1.67 12.20
CA VAL A 652 13.89 1.13 11.56
C VAL A 652 13.54 0.62 10.18
N LYS A 653 14.14 1.19 9.12
CA LYS A 653 13.95 0.79 7.71
C LYS A 653 12.48 0.56 7.32
N GLY A 654 11.60 1.50 7.66
CA GLY A 654 10.16 1.43 7.33
C GLY A 654 9.30 0.51 8.20
N LYS A 655 9.88 -0.13 9.22
CA LYS A 655 9.17 -0.95 10.21
C LYS A 655 9.15 -0.24 11.57
N ILE A 656 8.07 -0.42 12.32
CA ILE A 656 7.95 0.08 13.70
C ILE A 656 8.11 -1.13 14.62
N LEU A 657 9.26 -1.24 15.28
CA LEU A 657 9.65 -2.46 16.00
C LEU A 657 9.32 -2.36 17.50
N PHE A 658 8.70 -3.41 18.04
CA PHE A 658 8.50 -3.54 19.48
C PHE A 658 8.47 -5.02 19.88
N GLY A 659 9.38 -5.44 20.77
CA GLY A 659 9.60 -6.84 21.12
C GLY A 659 10.32 -7.64 20.04
N ILE A 660 10.68 -8.87 20.38
CA ILE A 660 11.41 -9.80 19.51
C ILE A 660 10.59 -11.06 19.24
N LEU A 661 10.79 -11.64 18.06
CA LEU A 661 10.24 -12.93 17.68
C LEU A 661 11.23 -14.02 18.06
N LEU A 662 10.75 -15.10 18.67
CA LEU A 662 11.59 -16.23 19.05
C LEU A 662 11.16 -17.51 18.36
N ARG A 663 12.15 -18.40 18.20
CA ARG A 663 12.01 -19.81 17.84
C ARG A 663 12.53 -20.68 18.99
N TYR A 664 11.85 -21.78 19.26
CA TYR A 664 12.30 -22.80 20.21
C TYR A 664 13.19 -23.83 19.50
N GLU A 665 14.36 -24.12 20.07
CA GLU A 665 15.28 -25.14 19.56
C GLU A 665 14.98 -26.49 20.22
N ASP A 666 14.30 -27.37 19.50
CA ASP A 666 13.95 -28.71 19.99
C ASP A 666 15.19 -29.63 19.95
N SER A 667 15.92 -29.72 21.07
CA SER A 667 17.07 -30.62 21.18
C SER A 667 16.60 -32.07 21.30
N SER A 668 16.63 -32.79 20.18
CA SER A 668 16.26 -34.22 20.07
C SER A 668 17.03 -35.20 21.00
N THR A 669 18.00 -34.71 21.79
CA THR A 669 18.92 -35.49 22.62
C THR A 669 18.79 -35.30 24.14
N ARG A 670 17.89 -34.43 24.65
CA ARG A 670 17.65 -34.27 26.09
C ARG A 670 16.35 -34.98 26.51
N ASN A 671 16.35 -35.56 27.73
CA ASN A 671 15.22 -36.31 28.29
C ASN A 671 13.88 -35.58 28.09
N LYS A 672 12.89 -36.25 27.48
CA LYS A 672 11.52 -35.75 27.19
C LYS A 672 10.70 -35.32 28.41
N SER A 673 11.27 -35.31 29.61
CA SER A 673 10.58 -35.01 30.87
C SER A 673 10.47 -33.51 31.19
N ASP A 674 11.17 -32.62 30.49
CA ASP A 674 11.19 -31.17 30.80
C ASP A 674 10.75 -30.31 29.59
N THR A 675 9.51 -30.50 29.14
CA THR A 675 8.89 -29.75 28.03
C THR A 675 8.04 -28.56 28.49
N TRP A 676 7.97 -28.30 29.80
CA TRP A 676 7.13 -27.23 30.35
C TRP A 676 7.93 -25.98 30.63
N LEU A 677 7.41 -24.83 30.19
CA LEU A 677 7.95 -23.52 30.53
C LEU A 677 7.24 -23.01 31.78
N HIS A 678 7.98 -22.37 32.70
CA HIS A 678 7.42 -21.88 33.96
C HIS A 678 7.68 -20.38 34.14
N ALA A 679 6.65 -19.63 34.53
CA ALA A 679 6.82 -18.27 35.00
C ALA A 679 7.71 -18.26 36.26
N GLY A 680 8.62 -17.30 36.32
CA GLY A 680 9.67 -17.19 37.34
C GLY A 680 11.01 -17.78 36.94
N GLU A 681 11.11 -18.54 35.84
CA GLU A 681 12.40 -19.07 35.36
C GLU A 681 13.37 -17.93 35.02
N GLU A 682 14.64 -18.12 35.42
CA GLU A 682 15.74 -17.23 35.05
C GLU A 682 16.08 -17.38 33.56
N ILE A 683 16.42 -16.26 32.94
CA ILE A 683 16.74 -16.17 31.52
C ILE A 683 18.21 -15.81 31.36
N PHE A 684 18.94 -16.70 30.71
CA PHE A 684 20.34 -16.48 30.33
C PHE A 684 20.39 -16.05 28.87
N VAL A 685 21.05 -14.93 28.58
CA VAL A 685 21.09 -14.34 27.24
C VAL A 685 22.50 -14.39 26.69
N SER A 686 22.64 -14.82 25.43
CA SER A 686 23.87 -14.65 24.66
C SER A 686 23.70 -13.51 23.63
N ARG A 687 24.71 -12.63 23.57
CA ARG A 687 24.75 -11.48 22.65
C ARG A 687 25.70 -11.68 21.47
N ASP A 688 26.48 -12.78 21.46
CA ASP A 688 27.51 -13.09 20.46
C ASP A 688 26.94 -13.64 19.14
#